data_AF-A0A9Q1RU38-F1
#
_entry.id   AF-A0A9Q1RU38-F1
#
_cell.length_a   1.000
_cell.length_b   1.000
_cell.length_c   1.000
_cell.angle_alpha   90.00
_cell.angle_beta   90.00
_cell.angle_gamma   90.00
#
_symmetry.space_group_name_H-M   'P 1'
#
loop_
_entity.id
_entity.type
_entity.pdbx_description
1 polymer ?
#
loop_
_entity_poly.entity_id
_entity_poly.type
_entity_poly.pdbx_seq_one_letter_code
_entity_poly.pdbx_strand_id
1 'polypeptide(L)'
;MGAERYPPPWFSVAPMMEWTDNHYRTLARLISKKAWLYTEMLAAETIVYQTGNLDRFLAYGPEQHPIVLQIGGNNLENLAKATQLATPYGYDEINFNCGCPSPRVAGHGCFGVRLMLDPKFVAEAMCVIAANTNVPVSVKCRIGLDDHDSYNELCDFIYKVSSQSPTRHFIIHSRKALLNGISPADNRKIPPLKYEYYYALLRDFPDLQFTINGGINSIEEFHAARMEGAHGVMLGRAAYSNPWQILGLVDSAVYGAPLRSITRRQVLEQYQVYGDSVVRMYGSKPNIRDVVKPLLGLFHGEPRNVVWKRKVDAALLKKGMTIKSLLEETLGEIPDRVLDAPITEVHSGSTDTFIKAKSLLPPPYTVNEEELHVAPMMEWTDNHYRTLARLISKKAWLYTEMVAAETIVYQTGNLDRFLAFGPEQHPIVLQIGGNKLENLAKATQMATPYGYDEINFNCGCPSPKVAGHGCFGVCLMLDPKFVAEAMSIIAANTNVPVSVKCRIGVDDHDSYNELWVILFTRYEYYYALLRDFPDLQFTINGGISSIEEVNAALTEGAHGVMVGRAAYNNPWQILGLVDSAVNGAPLRSITRRQVFEQYQVYDDLVLGMYGPRPNVREVVKLNPFSRRRWWKFQTQYLIPPLQKCPLVVLICSLR
;
A
#
# COMPACT_ATOMS: atom_id res chain seq x y z
N MET A 1 16.01 -25.68 -17.67
CA MET A 1 15.98 -24.22 -17.87
C MET A 1 15.43 -24.00 -19.27
N GLY A 2 14.30 -23.32 -19.43
CA GLY A 2 13.92 -22.79 -20.75
C GLY A 2 14.74 -21.54 -21.04
N ALA A 3 15.09 -21.29 -22.29
CA ALA A 3 15.66 -19.99 -22.66
C ALA A 3 14.58 -18.90 -22.49
N GLU A 4 14.95 -17.76 -21.92
CA GLU A 4 14.05 -16.61 -21.86
C GLU A 4 13.68 -16.19 -23.29
N ARG A 5 12.38 -16.14 -23.59
CA ARG A 5 11.87 -15.91 -24.96
C ARG A 5 12.23 -14.52 -25.51
N TYR A 6 12.50 -13.57 -24.61
CA TYR A 6 12.86 -12.18 -24.90
C TYR A 6 13.94 -11.69 -23.92
N PRO A 7 14.65 -10.59 -24.22
CA PRO A 7 15.53 -9.94 -23.26
C PRO A 7 14.76 -9.51 -21.99
N PRO A 8 15.38 -9.49 -20.81
CA PRO A 8 14.77 -8.96 -19.58
C PRO A 8 14.22 -7.52 -19.75
N PRO A 9 13.20 -7.09 -18.99
CA PRO A 9 12.53 -5.79 -19.15
C PRO A 9 13.33 -4.58 -18.62
N TRP A 10 14.65 -4.56 -18.85
CA TRP A 10 15.54 -3.49 -18.39
C TRP A 10 15.18 -2.13 -19.00
N PHE A 11 14.85 -2.09 -20.29
CA PHE A 11 14.36 -0.89 -20.99
C PHE A 11 12.94 -1.10 -21.52
N SER A 12 12.02 -0.21 -21.14
CA SER A 12 10.66 -0.14 -21.68
C SER A 12 10.26 1.26 -22.14
N VAL A 13 9.40 1.34 -23.16
CA VAL A 13 8.72 2.57 -23.55
C VAL A 13 7.41 2.70 -22.78
N ALA A 14 7.18 3.86 -22.15
CA ALA A 14 6.04 4.07 -21.28
C ALA A 14 4.69 4.06 -22.01
N PRO A 15 3.61 3.51 -21.42
CA PRO A 15 2.26 3.63 -21.96
C PRO A 15 1.82 5.10 -21.95
N MET A 16 1.41 5.61 -23.12
CA MET A 16 1.05 7.01 -23.33
C MET A 16 -0.16 7.12 -24.27
N MET A 17 -1.33 7.42 -23.70
CA MET A 17 -2.57 7.68 -24.46
C MET A 17 -2.37 8.66 -25.61
N GLU A 18 -2.84 8.29 -26.80
CA GLU A 18 -2.67 8.96 -28.09
C GLU A 18 -1.22 9.02 -28.61
N TRP A 19 -0.26 8.27 -28.04
CA TRP A 19 1.15 8.28 -28.48
C TRP A 19 1.78 6.89 -28.64
N THR A 20 1.50 5.91 -27.76
CA THR A 20 1.97 4.51 -27.94
C THR A 20 0.97 3.62 -28.67
N ASP A 21 0.35 4.19 -29.70
CA ASP A 21 -0.55 3.49 -30.62
C ASP A 21 0.17 2.37 -31.41
N ASN A 22 -0.60 1.60 -32.18
CA ASN A 22 -0.07 0.49 -32.98
C ASN A 22 1.00 0.95 -33.99
N HIS A 23 0.88 2.16 -34.52
CA HIS A 23 1.75 2.70 -35.56
C HIS A 23 3.10 3.13 -34.97
N TYR A 24 3.08 3.82 -33.81
CA TYR A 24 4.30 4.13 -33.06
C TYR A 24 5.02 2.86 -32.60
N ARG A 25 4.31 1.83 -32.14
CA ARG A 25 4.96 0.57 -31.73
C ARG A 25 5.63 -0.15 -32.89
N THR A 26 5.02 -0.19 -34.09
CA THR A 26 5.71 -0.68 -35.29
C THR A 26 6.93 0.19 -35.63
N LEU A 27 6.85 1.53 -35.61
CA LEU A 27 8.03 2.39 -35.83
C LEU A 27 9.16 2.11 -34.83
N ALA A 28 8.83 2.04 -33.53
CA ALA A 28 9.75 1.74 -32.46
C ALA A 28 10.45 0.39 -32.68
N ARG A 29 9.70 -0.62 -33.15
CA ARG A 29 10.20 -1.96 -33.45
C ARG A 29 11.00 -2.06 -34.75
N LEU A 30 10.87 -1.12 -35.69
CA LEU A 30 11.80 -1.00 -36.82
C LEU A 30 13.19 -0.54 -36.36
N ILE A 31 13.23 0.38 -35.38
CA ILE A 31 14.46 0.97 -34.82
C ILE A 31 15.13 0.03 -33.80
N SER A 32 14.40 -0.47 -32.79
CA SER A 32 14.89 -1.39 -31.74
C SER A 32 14.22 -2.75 -31.82
N LYS A 33 15.01 -3.84 -31.75
CA LYS A 33 14.53 -5.22 -31.63
C LYS A 33 14.43 -5.72 -30.19
N LYS A 34 14.97 -4.99 -29.21
CA LYS A 34 15.00 -5.41 -27.79
C LYS A 34 14.22 -4.53 -26.80
N ALA A 35 13.79 -3.33 -27.19
CA ALA A 35 12.93 -2.49 -26.34
C ALA A 35 11.58 -3.17 -26.05
N TRP A 36 11.14 -3.17 -24.79
CA TRP A 36 9.79 -3.57 -24.39
C TRP A 36 8.80 -2.43 -24.68
N LEU A 37 7.69 -2.74 -25.35
CA LEU A 37 6.72 -1.74 -25.82
C LEU A 37 5.40 -1.87 -25.06
N TYR A 38 4.97 -0.84 -24.35
CA TYR A 38 3.63 -0.81 -23.75
C TYR A 38 2.60 -0.26 -24.75
N THR A 39 1.37 -0.77 -24.70
CA THR A 39 0.23 -0.20 -25.43
C THR A 39 -0.15 1.20 -24.92
N GLU A 40 -1.19 1.80 -25.49
CA GLU A 40 -2.00 2.77 -24.75
C GLU A 40 -2.75 2.09 -23.59
N MET A 41 -3.24 2.86 -22.63
CA MET A 41 -4.08 2.34 -21.54
C MET A 41 -5.50 2.06 -22.05
N LEU A 42 -5.89 0.80 -22.19
CA LEU A 42 -7.26 0.43 -22.52
C LEU A 42 -8.11 0.33 -21.26
N ALA A 43 -9.32 0.90 -21.29
CA ALA A 43 -10.29 0.68 -20.22
C ALA A 43 -10.91 -0.72 -20.36
N ALA A 44 -11.09 -1.44 -19.26
CA ALA A 44 -11.67 -2.78 -19.25
C ALA A 44 -13.05 -2.81 -19.93
N GLU A 45 -13.87 -1.79 -19.64
CA GLU A 45 -15.18 -1.53 -20.25
C GLU A 45 -15.11 -1.40 -21.77
N THR A 46 -14.01 -0.83 -22.31
CA THR A 46 -13.83 -0.69 -23.76
C THR A 46 -13.59 -2.05 -24.41
N ILE A 47 -12.87 -2.95 -23.75
CA ILE A 47 -12.65 -4.33 -24.23
C ILE A 47 -13.96 -5.13 -24.09
N VAL A 48 -14.61 -5.10 -22.92
CA VAL A 48 -15.82 -5.89 -22.64
C VAL A 48 -17.01 -5.48 -23.51
N TYR A 49 -17.20 -4.18 -23.79
CA TYR A 49 -18.34 -3.67 -24.57
C TYR A 49 -18.03 -3.41 -26.05
N GLN A 50 -16.86 -3.82 -26.57
CA GLN A 50 -16.51 -3.78 -28.00
C GLN A 50 -16.10 -5.16 -28.55
N THR A 51 -16.67 -6.25 -28.03
CA THR A 51 -16.38 -7.63 -28.45
C THR A 51 -16.45 -7.88 -29.96
N GLY A 52 -17.35 -7.20 -30.68
CA GLY A 52 -17.45 -7.25 -32.14
C GLY A 52 -16.42 -6.40 -32.92
N ASN A 53 -15.46 -5.77 -32.25
CA ASN A 53 -14.47 -4.84 -32.84
C ASN A 53 -13.13 -4.84 -32.06
N LEU A 54 -12.78 -5.95 -31.41
CA LEU A 54 -11.61 -6.03 -30.52
C LEU A 54 -10.29 -5.77 -31.23
N ASP A 55 -10.13 -6.26 -32.46
CA ASP A 55 -8.90 -6.12 -33.25
C ASP A 55 -8.46 -4.65 -33.39
N ARG A 56 -9.42 -3.72 -33.46
CA ARG A 56 -9.15 -2.28 -33.55
C ARG A 56 -8.42 -1.73 -32.32
N PHE A 57 -8.54 -2.38 -31.17
CA PHE A 57 -7.93 -1.98 -29.91
C PHE A 57 -6.77 -2.90 -29.50
N LEU A 58 -6.91 -4.21 -29.75
CA LEU A 58 -6.04 -5.26 -29.23
C LEU A 58 -5.11 -5.91 -30.27
N ALA A 59 -5.35 -5.78 -31.58
CA ALA A 59 -4.47 -6.38 -32.57
C ALA A 59 -3.20 -5.56 -32.82
N TYR A 60 -2.11 -6.26 -33.09
CA TYR A 60 -0.79 -5.70 -33.41
C TYR A 60 -0.03 -6.65 -34.35
N GLY A 61 1.01 -6.16 -35.02
CA GLY A 61 1.86 -6.99 -35.88
C GLY A 61 2.78 -7.89 -35.05
N PRO A 62 2.98 -9.18 -35.40
CA PRO A 62 3.76 -10.14 -34.59
C PRO A 62 5.23 -9.73 -34.43
N GLU A 63 5.73 -8.77 -35.20
CA GLU A 63 7.05 -8.18 -34.97
C GLU A 63 7.14 -7.39 -33.65
N GLN A 64 6.04 -6.88 -33.09
CA GLN A 64 6.06 -5.95 -31.94
C GLN A 64 6.50 -6.58 -30.60
N HIS A 65 6.57 -7.91 -30.47
CA HIS A 65 7.09 -8.57 -29.27
C HIS A 65 8.54 -8.12 -28.93
N PRO A 66 8.92 -7.99 -27.63
CA PRO A 66 8.06 -8.06 -26.46
C PRO A 66 7.14 -6.83 -26.32
N ILE A 67 5.86 -7.09 -26.05
CA ILE A 67 4.78 -6.10 -25.95
C ILE A 67 3.89 -6.33 -24.73
N VAL A 68 3.58 -5.26 -24.01
CA VAL A 68 2.80 -5.25 -22.77
C VAL A 68 1.46 -4.56 -22.99
N LEU A 69 0.35 -5.23 -22.65
CA LEU A 69 -0.96 -4.59 -22.61
C LEU A 69 -1.13 -3.85 -21.27
N GLN A 70 -1.36 -2.54 -21.32
CA GLN A 70 -1.84 -1.80 -20.15
C GLN A 70 -3.38 -1.72 -20.14
N ILE A 71 -3.99 -2.27 -19.08
CA ILE A 71 -5.42 -2.13 -18.76
C ILE A 71 -5.66 -1.20 -17.58
N GLY A 72 -6.88 -0.67 -17.46
CA GLY A 72 -7.37 0.05 -16.28
C GLY A 72 -8.89 -0.08 -16.15
N GLY A 73 -9.41 0.03 -14.93
CA GLY A 73 -10.82 -0.06 -14.61
C GLY A 73 -11.05 -0.12 -13.10
N ASN A 74 -12.31 -0.04 -12.67
CA ASN A 74 -12.73 -0.09 -11.25
C ASN A 74 -13.76 -1.20 -10.96
N ASN A 75 -13.93 -2.16 -11.87
CA ASN A 75 -14.86 -3.28 -11.72
C ASN A 75 -14.13 -4.61 -11.96
N LEU A 76 -14.19 -5.52 -10.98
CA LEU A 76 -13.46 -6.79 -11.01
C LEU A 76 -13.95 -7.73 -12.12
N GLU A 77 -15.25 -7.79 -12.39
CA GLU A 77 -15.82 -8.64 -13.44
C GLU A 77 -15.37 -8.17 -14.84
N ASN A 78 -15.38 -6.85 -15.06
CA ASN A 78 -14.87 -6.26 -16.30
C ASN A 78 -13.36 -6.48 -16.45
N LEU A 79 -12.57 -6.38 -15.37
CA LEU A 79 -11.12 -6.65 -15.41
C LEU A 79 -10.82 -8.14 -15.70
N ALA A 80 -11.58 -9.07 -15.10
CA ALA A 80 -11.53 -10.49 -15.44
C ALA A 80 -11.82 -10.69 -16.94
N LYS A 81 -12.93 -10.12 -17.41
CA LYS A 81 -13.42 -10.38 -18.76
C LYS A 81 -12.59 -9.69 -19.84
N ALA A 82 -12.08 -8.49 -19.58
CA ALA A 82 -11.12 -7.81 -20.44
C ALA A 82 -9.82 -8.62 -20.58
N THR A 83 -9.32 -9.20 -19.47
CA THR A 83 -8.12 -10.05 -19.50
C THR A 83 -8.38 -11.34 -20.30
N GLN A 84 -9.50 -12.03 -20.08
CA GLN A 84 -9.90 -13.19 -20.89
C GLN A 84 -9.98 -12.89 -22.40
N LEU A 85 -10.51 -11.72 -22.77
CA LEU A 85 -10.63 -11.29 -24.17
C LEU A 85 -9.30 -10.83 -24.77
N ALA A 86 -8.34 -10.41 -23.94
CA ALA A 86 -6.99 -10.03 -24.37
C ALA A 86 -6.03 -11.22 -24.51
N THR A 87 -6.19 -12.28 -23.72
CA THR A 87 -5.30 -13.47 -23.72
C THR A 87 -5.08 -14.09 -25.12
N PRO A 88 -6.10 -14.23 -26.01
CA PRO A 88 -5.88 -14.72 -27.39
C PRO A 88 -4.99 -13.83 -28.27
N TYR A 89 -4.81 -12.56 -27.93
CA TYR A 89 -3.91 -11.65 -28.65
C TYR A 89 -2.43 -11.84 -28.28
N GLY A 90 -2.12 -12.64 -27.25
CA GLY A 90 -0.76 -13.14 -27.02
C GLY A 90 0.25 -12.13 -26.46
N TYR A 91 -0.21 -11.08 -25.78
CA TYR A 91 0.64 -10.11 -25.06
C TYR A 91 1.59 -10.80 -24.08
N ASP A 92 2.79 -10.26 -23.89
CA ASP A 92 3.87 -10.89 -23.12
C ASP A 92 3.89 -10.51 -21.63
N GLU A 93 3.09 -9.51 -21.23
CA GLU A 93 2.82 -9.06 -19.85
C GLU A 93 1.45 -8.34 -19.83
N ILE A 94 0.72 -8.39 -18.71
CA ILE A 94 -0.46 -7.56 -18.46
C ILE A 94 -0.17 -6.56 -17.33
N ASN A 95 -0.25 -5.27 -17.63
CA ASN A 95 0.01 -4.19 -16.68
C ASN A 95 -1.28 -3.46 -16.26
N PHE A 96 -1.45 -3.19 -14.97
CA PHE A 96 -2.60 -2.46 -14.44
C PHE A 96 -2.26 -0.98 -14.14
N ASN A 97 -3.10 -0.06 -14.59
CA ASN A 97 -2.88 1.38 -14.42
C ASN A 97 -3.47 1.93 -13.10
N CYS A 98 -2.58 2.22 -12.16
CA CYS A 98 -2.85 2.92 -10.90
C CYS A 98 -2.19 4.32 -10.87
N GLY A 99 -2.03 4.98 -12.02
CA GLY A 99 -1.15 6.17 -12.15
C GLY A 99 -1.58 7.27 -13.12
N CYS A 100 -2.70 7.08 -13.84
CA CYS A 100 -3.26 8.08 -14.76
C CYS A 100 -4.07 9.16 -14.01
N PRO A 101 -3.71 10.46 -14.09
CA PRO A 101 -4.43 11.57 -13.46
C PRO A 101 -5.43 12.24 -14.42
N SER A 102 -5.94 11.54 -15.43
CA SER A 102 -6.88 12.11 -16.40
C SER A 102 -8.28 12.25 -15.77
N PRO A 103 -8.96 13.41 -15.84
CA PRO A 103 -10.32 13.55 -15.31
C PRO A 103 -11.35 12.59 -15.93
N ARG A 104 -11.12 12.13 -17.17
CA ARG A 104 -11.94 11.06 -17.80
C ARG A 104 -11.82 9.70 -17.11
N VAL A 105 -10.74 9.49 -16.37
CA VAL A 105 -10.33 8.20 -15.77
C VAL A 105 -10.46 8.25 -14.25
N ALA A 106 -9.79 9.21 -13.60
CA ALA A 106 -9.78 9.38 -12.15
C ALA A 106 -10.98 10.18 -11.61
N GLY A 107 -11.68 10.93 -12.47
CA GLY A 107 -12.97 11.54 -12.18
C GLY A 107 -14.11 10.57 -12.50
N HIS A 108 -14.61 10.60 -13.74
CA HIS A 108 -15.80 9.84 -14.13
C HIS A 108 -15.65 8.31 -14.12
N GLY A 109 -14.45 7.77 -14.29
CA GLY A 109 -14.20 6.33 -14.24
C GLY A 109 -13.80 5.81 -12.85
N CYS A 110 -13.51 6.69 -11.88
CA CYS A 110 -12.97 6.33 -10.56
C CYS A 110 -11.74 5.39 -10.57
N PHE A 111 -10.96 5.32 -11.67
CA PHE A 111 -9.76 4.46 -11.79
C PHE A 111 -8.48 5.26 -12.10
N GLY A 112 -7.38 4.58 -12.45
CA GLY A 112 -6.09 5.23 -12.65
C GLY A 112 -5.49 5.62 -11.31
N VAL A 113 -4.98 6.85 -11.17
CA VAL A 113 -4.30 7.24 -9.92
C VAL A 113 -5.21 7.23 -8.69
N ARG A 114 -6.53 7.38 -8.86
CA ARG A 114 -7.50 7.31 -7.75
C ARG A 114 -7.45 5.97 -7.00
N LEU A 115 -7.02 4.89 -7.68
CA LEU A 115 -6.84 3.56 -7.09
C LEU A 115 -5.68 3.50 -6.07
N MET A 116 -4.81 4.52 -5.98
CA MET A 116 -3.82 4.58 -4.90
C MET A 116 -4.44 4.77 -3.52
N LEU A 117 -5.70 5.23 -3.44
CA LEU A 117 -6.46 5.35 -2.19
C LEU A 117 -7.20 4.06 -1.81
N ASP A 118 -7.18 3.04 -2.67
CA ASP A 118 -7.78 1.73 -2.41
C ASP A 118 -6.82 0.59 -2.83
N PRO A 119 -5.73 0.38 -2.07
CA PRO A 119 -4.78 -0.70 -2.36
C PRO A 119 -5.41 -2.10 -2.21
N LYS A 120 -6.52 -2.23 -1.48
CA LYS A 120 -7.24 -3.50 -1.34
C LYS A 120 -7.94 -3.87 -2.64
N PHE A 121 -8.69 -2.94 -3.24
CA PHE A 121 -9.25 -3.13 -4.58
C PHE A 121 -8.16 -3.42 -5.61
N VAL A 122 -7.00 -2.76 -5.52
CA VAL A 122 -5.87 -3.06 -6.43
C VAL A 122 -5.34 -4.49 -6.22
N ALA A 123 -5.24 -4.99 -4.99
CA ALA A 123 -4.87 -6.38 -4.74
C ALA A 123 -5.89 -7.37 -5.32
N GLU A 124 -7.19 -7.14 -5.08
CA GLU A 124 -8.29 -7.95 -5.62
C GLU A 124 -8.30 -7.94 -7.16
N ALA A 125 -8.12 -6.76 -7.77
CA ALA A 125 -7.99 -6.59 -9.20
C ALA A 125 -6.80 -7.37 -9.77
N MET A 126 -5.62 -7.31 -9.14
CA MET A 126 -4.43 -8.02 -9.60
C MET A 126 -4.55 -9.54 -9.44
N CYS A 127 -5.21 -10.03 -8.38
CA CYS A 127 -5.59 -11.44 -8.26
C CYS A 127 -6.50 -11.89 -9.41
N VAL A 128 -7.51 -11.09 -9.75
CA VAL A 128 -8.45 -11.37 -10.83
C VAL A 128 -7.80 -11.33 -12.21
N ILE A 129 -6.90 -10.36 -12.46
CA ILE A 129 -6.12 -10.28 -13.72
C ILE A 129 -5.20 -11.50 -13.84
N ALA A 130 -4.44 -11.82 -12.79
CA ALA A 130 -3.53 -12.98 -12.78
C ALA A 130 -4.27 -14.30 -13.00
N ALA A 131 -5.46 -14.49 -12.43
CA ALA A 131 -6.27 -15.69 -12.61
C ALA A 131 -6.83 -15.90 -14.04
N ASN A 132 -6.72 -14.90 -14.92
CA ASN A 132 -7.25 -14.93 -16.29
C ASN A 132 -6.17 -14.83 -17.39
N THR A 133 -4.89 -14.91 -17.02
CA THR A 133 -3.75 -14.90 -17.95
C THR A 133 -2.64 -15.87 -17.52
N ASN A 134 -1.74 -16.22 -18.45
CA ASN A 134 -0.56 -17.07 -18.19
C ASN A 134 0.78 -16.31 -18.29
N VAL A 135 0.74 -14.99 -18.49
CA VAL A 135 1.93 -14.13 -18.57
C VAL A 135 2.09 -13.28 -17.31
N PRO A 136 3.28 -12.72 -17.03
CA PRO A 136 3.50 -11.88 -15.84
C PRO A 136 2.50 -10.72 -15.73
N VAL A 137 2.23 -10.33 -14.48
CA VAL A 137 1.36 -9.19 -14.14
C VAL A 137 2.10 -8.15 -13.32
N SER A 138 1.87 -6.87 -13.61
CA SER A 138 2.58 -5.75 -12.99
C SER A 138 1.64 -4.57 -12.71
N VAL A 139 1.99 -3.70 -11.77
CA VAL A 139 1.23 -2.47 -11.45
C VAL A 139 2.02 -1.22 -11.83
N LYS A 140 1.41 -0.29 -12.55
CA LYS A 140 2.00 1.02 -12.85
C LYS A 140 1.33 2.15 -12.07
N CYS A 141 1.99 2.66 -11.04
CA CYS A 141 1.49 3.70 -10.14
C CYS A 141 2.33 5.00 -10.17
N ARG A 142 2.08 5.87 -9.18
CA ARG A 142 2.88 7.06 -8.84
C ARG A 142 3.41 6.92 -7.40
N ILE A 143 4.09 7.95 -6.92
CA ILE A 143 4.56 8.06 -5.52
C ILE A 143 3.55 8.75 -4.57
N GLY A 144 2.30 8.94 -5.00
CA GLY A 144 1.27 9.63 -4.21
C GLY A 144 0.22 10.36 -5.05
N LEU A 145 -0.82 10.87 -4.40
CA LEU A 145 -1.99 11.51 -4.99
C LEU A 145 -2.51 12.67 -4.11
N ASP A 146 -2.64 13.86 -4.69
CA ASP A 146 -3.12 15.06 -4.00
C ASP A 146 -2.29 15.26 -2.72
N ASP A 147 -2.85 15.15 -1.51
CA ASP A 147 -2.10 15.29 -0.24
C ASP A 147 -1.68 13.94 0.39
N HIS A 148 -2.08 12.81 -0.21
CA HIS A 148 -1.59 11.47 0.11
C HIS A 148 -0.25 11.21 -0.62
N ASP A 149 0.84 11.83 -0.16
CA ASP A 149 2.19 11.69 -0.73
C ASP A 149 3.33 11.51 0.28
N SER A 150 3.01 11.01 1.48
CA SER A 150 4.04 10.51 2.39
C SER A 150 4.73 9.27 1.83
N TYR A 151 5.90 8.94 2.38
CA TYR A 151 6.60 7.70 2.00
C TYR A 151 5.88 6.46 2.54
N ASN A 152 5.28 6.55 3.73
CA ASN A 152 4.60 5.42 4.36
C ASN A 152 3.34 5.02 3.57
N GLU A 153 2.49 5.97 3.13
CA GLU A 153 1.32 5.66 2.29
C GLU A 153 1.69 4.95 0.98
N LEU A 154 2.83 5.31 0.37
CA LEU A 154 3.36 4.60 -0.79
C LEU A 154 3.80 3.17 -0.43
N CYS A 155 4.43 2.98 0.72
CA CYS A 155 4.83 1.66 1.21
C CYS A 155 3.63 0.81 1.59
N ASP A 156 2.60 1.35 2.25
CA ASP A 156 1.35 0.68 2.57
C ASP A 156 0.61 0.24 1.30
N PHE A 157 0.61 1.06 0.25
CA PHE A 157 0.09 0.67 -1.06
C PHE A 157 0.88 -0.52 -1.65
N ILE A 158 2.21 -0.46 -1.65
CA ILE A 158 3.06 -1.55 -2.17
C ILE A 158 2.91 -2.82 -1.32
N TYR A 159 2.87 -2.71 0.00
CA TYR A 159 2.71 -3.82 0.94
C TYR A 159 1.35 -4.49 0.80
N LYS A 160 0.25 -3.72 0.88
CA LYS A 160 -1.11 -4.26 0.78
C LYS A 160 -1.35 -4.92 -0.60
N VAL A 161 -0.84 -4.35 -1.70
CA VAL A 161 -0.95 -4.96 -3.04
C VAL A 161 -0.06 -6.21 -3.21
N SER A 162 1.18 -6.22 -2.72
CA SER A 162 2.10 -7.36 -2.91
C SER A 162 1.84 -8.53 -1.96
N SER A 163 1.43 -8.27 -0.72
CA SER A 163 1.08 -9.32 0.25
C SER A 163 -0.23 -10.03 -0.12
N GLN A 164 -1.23 -9.31 -0.64
CA GLN A 164 -2.57 -9.83 -0.94
C GLN A 164 -2.78 -10.22 -2.42
N SER A 165 -1.76 -10.13 -3.27
CA SER A 165 -1.85 -10.56 -4.69
C SER A 165 -0.54 -11.17 -5.24
N PRO A 166 -0.57 -11.84 -6.40
CA PRO A 166 0.63 -12.32 -7.10
C PRO A 166 1.59 -11.23 -7.62
N THR A 167 1.26 -9.94 -7.46
CA THR A 167 2.05 -8.83 -8.03
C THR A 167 3.44 -8.75 -7.41
N ARG A 168 4.48 -8.96 -8.22
CA ARG A 168 5.90 -8.84 -7.79
C ARG A 168 6.69 -7.78 -8.56
N HIS A 169 6.07 -7.09 -9.51
CA HIS A 169 6.70 -6.03 -10.31
C HIS A 169 5.85 -4.74 -10.32
N PHE A 170 6.50 -3.62 -10.01
CA PHE A 170 5.88 -2.30 -9.89
C PHE A 170 6.63 -1.26 -10.72
N ILE A 171 5.90 -0.46 -11.51
CA ILE A 171 6.47 0.61 -12.34
C ILE A 171 6.13 1.97 -11.74
N ILE A 172 7.08 2.54 -10.99
CA ILE A 172 6.88 3.74 -10.17
C ILE A 172 7.17 5.00 -10.99
N HIS A 173 6.15 5.81 -11.28
CA HIS A 173 6.38 7.16 -11.78
C HIS A 173 6.72 8.10 -10.62
N SER A 174 7.97 8.57 -10.52
CA SER A 174 8.57 9.33 -9.42
C SER A 174 8.06 10.79 -9.24
N ARG A 175 6.78 11.06 -9.56
CA ARG A 175 6.06 12.32 -9.26
C ARG A 175 4.67 11.97 -8.72
N LYS A 176 4.20 12.64 -7.65
CA LYS A 176 2.79 12.54 -7.24
C LYS A 176 1.84 13.03 -8.33
N ALA A 177 0.57 12.65 -8.26
CA ALA A 177 -0.48 13.30 -9.05
C ALA A 177 -1.10 14.45 -8.25
N LEU A 178 -1.65 15.42 -8.97
CA LEU A 178 -2.64 16.37 -8.47
C LEU A 178 -3.86 16.27 -9.39
N LEU A 179 -5.04 15.95 -8.88
CA LEU A 179 -6.27 15.90 -9.68
C LEU A 179 -6.89 17.29 -9.86
N ASN A 180 -6.70 18.16 -8.87
CA ASN A 180 -7.22 19.52 -8.88
C ASN A 180 -6.19 20.52 -9.46
N GLY A 181 -6.69 21.56 -10.14
CA GLY A 181 -5.92 22.74 -10.55
C GLY A 181 -4.97 22.60 -11.75
N ILE A 182 -4.53 21.40 -12.16
CA ILE A 182 -3.54 21.23 -13.25
C ILE A 182 -3.89 20.13 -14.26
N SER A 183 -3.42 20.26 -15.51
CA SER A 183 -3.71 19.28 -16.57
C SER A 183 -2.92 17.97 -16.42
N PRO A 184 -3.31 16.88 -17.12
CA PRO A 184 -2.50 15.66 -17.22
C PRO A 184 -1.13 15.86 -17.89
N ALA A 185 -0.91 16.94 -18.65
CA ALA A 185 0.41 17.29 -19.19
C ALA A 185 1.30 17.93 -18.11
N ASP A 186 0.71 18.78 -17.27
CA ASP A 186 1.41 19.52 -16.21
C ASP A 186 1.65 18.64 -14.98
N ASN A 187 0.79 17.64 -14.75
CA ASN A 187 1.03 16.47 -13.88
C ASN A 187 2.30 15.64 -14.22
N ARG A 188 3.00 15.98 -15.31
CA ARG A 188 4.30 15.42 -15.74
C ARG A 188 5.40 16.49 -15.82
N LYS A 189 5.17 17.66 -15.21
CA LYS A 189 6.09 18.80 -15.14
C LYS A 189 6.13 19.41 -13.72
N ILE A 190 4.98 19.88 -13.21
CA ILE A 190 4.85 20.75 -12.04
C ILE A 190 5.19 20.05 -10.72
N PRO A 191 4.61 18.88 -10.36
CA PRO A 191 5.04 18.19 -9.15
C PRO A 191 6.54 17.84 -9.23
N PRO A 192 7.32 17.98 -8.14
CA PRO A 192 8.74 17.63 -8.16
C PRO A 192 8.94 16.12 -8.39
N LEU A 193 10.14 15.76 -8.87
CA LEU A 193 10.58 14.38 -8.88
C LEU A 193 11.13 14.02 -7.49
N LYS A 194 10.60 12.96 -6.87
CA LYS A 194 11.19 12.34 -5.67
C LYS A 194 11.76 10.97 -6.08
N TYR A 195 13.05 10.91 -6.40
CA TYR A 195 13.72 9.65 -6.73
C TYR A 195 14.14 8.88 -5.48
N GLU A 196 14.33 9.58 -4.37
CA GLU A 196 14.64 9.08 -3.04
C GLU A 196 13.56 8.10 -2.53
N TYR A 197 12.28 8.36 -2.79
CA TYR A 197 11.19 7.40 -2.51
C TYR A 197 11.35 6.10 -3.31
N TYR A 198 11.77 6.18 -4.59
CA TYR A 198 11.97 4.99 -5.42
C TYR A 198 13.14 4.14 -4.92
N TYR A 199 14.27 4.76 -4.56
CA TYR A 199 15.42 4.02 -4.04
C TYR A 199 15.20 3.49 -2.62
N ALA A 200 14.34 4.13 -1.82
CA ALA A 200 13.90 3.59 -0.53
C ALA A 200 13.01 2.34 -0.70
N LEU A 201 12.13 2.28 -1.71
CA LEU A 201 11.38 1.04 -2.01
C LEU A 201 12.31 -0.16 -2.32
N LEU A 202 13.48 0.07 -2.93
CA LEU A 202 14.48 -1.00 -3.14
C LEU A 202 15.11 -1.52 -1.84
N ARG A 203 15.14 -0.68 -0.79
CA ARG A 203 15.65 -1.02 0.55
C ARG A 203 14.60 -1.77 1.36
N ASP A 204 13.35 -1.29 1.32
CA ASP A 204 12.28 -1.77 2.22
C ASP A 204 11.48 -2.94 1.63
N PHE A 205 11.57 -3.19 0.33
CA PHE A 205 10.92 -4.33 -0.35
C PHE A 205 11.89 -5.11 -1.25
N PRO A 206 12.95 -5.74 -0.70
CA PRO A 206 14.00 -6.39 -1.50
C PRO A 206 13.52 -7.58 -2.35
N ASP A 207 12.40 -8.21 -1.98
CA ASP A 207 11.78 -9.31 -2.73
C ASP A 207 10.91 -8.84 -3.93
N LEU A 208 10.77 -7.53 -4.13
CA LEU A 208 9.95 -6.93 -5.20
C LEU A 208 10.82 -6.28 -6.28
N GLN A 209 10.36 -6.36 -7.52
CA GLN A 209 11.02 -5.72 -8.66
C GLN A 209 10.40 -4.34 -8.93
N PHE A 210 11.22 -3.31 -9.09
CA PHE A 210 10.75 -1.96 -9.37
C PHE A 210 11.37 -1.36 -10.63
N THR A 211 10.53 -0.87 -11.55
CA THR A 211 10.97 -0.10 -12.73
C THR A 211 10.79 1.40 -12.49
N ILE A 212 11.88 2.16 -12.55
CA ILE A 212 11.84 3.63 -12.36
C ILE A 212 11.25 4.33 -13.59
N ASN A 213 10.44 5.37 -13.37
CA ASN A 213 9.81 6.13 -14.44
C ASN A 213 9.65 7.62 -14.10
N GLY A 214 9.66 8.46 -15.13
CA GLY A 214 9.46 9.89 -15.03
C GLY A 214 10.78 10.66 -14.92
N GLY A 215 10.87 11.78 -15.64
CA GLY A 215 12.04 12.66 -15.64
C GLY A 215 13.25 12.18 -16.45
N ILE A 216 13.36 10.89 -16.74
CA ILE A 216 14.47 10.27 -17.50
C ILE A 216 14.29 10.50 -19.01
N ASN A 217 15.35 10.96 -19.68
CA ASN A 217 15.35 11.44 -21.07
C ASN A 217 16.50 10.89 -21.94
N SER A 218 17.51 10.23 -21.37
CA SER A 218 18.68 9.75 -22.13
C SER A 218 19.14 8.33 -21.75
N ILE A 219 20.09 7.78 -22.51
CA ILE A 219 20.68 6.45 -22.26
C ILE A 219 21.72 6.52 -21.13
N GLU A 220 22.39 7.65 -20.95
CA GLU A 220 23.30 7.90 -19.82
C GLU A 220 22.53 7.94 -18.49
N GLU A 221 21.39 8.64 -18.46
CA GLU A 221 20.47 8.62 -17.30
C GLU A 221 19.87 7.22 -17.06
N PHE A 222 19.61 6.44 -18.12
CA PHE A 222 19.23 5.03 -18.00
C PHE A 222 20.32 4.21 -17.29
N HIS A 223 21.58 4.34 -17.71
CA HIS A 223 22.68 3.60 -17.10
C HIS A 223 22.92 4.03 -15.65
N ALA A 224 22.87 5.34 -15.36
CA ALA A 224 22.98 5.84 -13.99
C ALA A 224 21.88 5.26 -13.08
N ALA A 225 20.63 5.20 -13.54
CA ALA A 225 19.55 4.60 -12.77
C ALA A 225 19.73 3.08 -12.54
N ARG A 226 20.19 2.34 -13.56
CA ARG A 226 20.51 0.90 -13.44
C ARG A 226 21.67 0.63 -12.48
N MET A 227 22.74 1.43 -12.54
CA MET A 227 23.90 1.31 -11.63
C MET A 227 23.50 1.55 -10.16
N GLU A 228 22.59 2.48 -9.91
CA GLU A 228 22.10 2.73 -8.54
C GLU A 228 21.11 1.69 -7.99
N GLY A 229 20.75 0.67 -8.80
CA GLY A 229 20.01 -0.52 -8.37
C GLY A 229 18.64 -0.72 -9.02
N ALA A 230 18.19 0.17 -9.91
CA ALA A 230 16.87 0.03 -10.53
C ALA A 230 16.75 -1.28 -11.33
N HIS A 231 15.71 -2.10 -11.10
CA HIS A 231 15.52 -3.37 -11.85
C HIS A 231 15.35 -3.10 -13.36
N GLY A 232 14.53 -2.11 -13.69
CA GLY A 232 14.34 -1.60 -15.04
C GLY A 232 14.12 -0.10 -15.05
N VAL A 233 14.13 0.49 -16.24
CA VAL A 233 13.96 1.92 -16.47
C VAL A 233 12.99 2.12 -17.63
N MET A 234 11.97 2.94 -17.41
CA MET A 234 10.92 3.21 -18.41
C MET A 234 11.00 4.65 -18.92
N LEU A 235 11.30 4.82 -20.21
CA LEU A 235 11.33 6.14 -20.87
C LEU A 235 9.99 6.42 -21.57
N GLY A 236 9.44 7.61 -21.33
CA GLY A 236 8.19 8.06 -21.98
C GLY A 236 8.47 9.07 -23.08
N ARG A 237 8.30 10.37 -22.75
CA ARG A 237 8.36 11.48 -23.71
C ARG A 237 9.60 11.48 -24.59
N ALA A 238 10.79 11.16 -24.06
CA ALA A 238 12.03 11.18 -24.82
C ALA A 238 12.09 10.07 -25.89
N ALA A 239 11.65 8.86 -25.57
CA ALA A 239 11.54 7.77 -26.55
C ALA A 239 10.58 8.14 -27.69
N TYR A 240 9.47 8.82 -27.40
CA TYR A 240 8.54 9.28 -28.44
C TYR A 240 9.05 10.51 -29.22
N SER A 241 9.68 11.48 -28.54
CA SER A 241 10.07 12.75 -29.17
C SER A 241 11.38 12.67 -29.95
N ASN A 242 12.26 11.73 -29.59
CA ASN A 242 13.56 11.45 -30.21
C ASN A 242 13.79 9.93 -30.36
N PRO A 243 12.93 9.21 -31.10
CA PRO A 243 12.99 7.76 -31.20
C PRO A 243 14.27 7.25 -31.86
N TRP A 244 14.89 8.04 -32.76
CA TRP A 244 16.11 7.63 -33.44
C TRP A 244 17.28 7.45 -32.47
N GLN A 245 17.59 8.48 -31.67
CA GLN A 245 18.72 8.42 -30.74
C GLN A 245 18.40 7.54 -29.53
N ILE A 246 17.18 7.61 -28.98
CA ILE A 246 16.83 6.83 -27.80
C ILE A 246 16.69 5.35 -28.14
N LEU A 247 15.83 4.97 -29.09
CA LEU A 247 15.58 3.55 -29.38
C LEU A 247 16.72 2.92 -30.20
N GLY A 248 17.42 3.70 -31.03
CA GLY A 248 18.54 3.19 -31.83
C GLY A 248 19.67 2.62 -30.97
N LEU A 249 19.91 3.21 -29.80
CA LEU A 249 20.93 2.79 -28.85
C LEU A 249 20.46 1.72 -27.86
N VAL A 250 19.16 1.39 -27.78
CA VAL A 250 18.67 0.37 -26.83
C VAL A 250 19.29 -1.01 -27.09
N ASP A 251 19.32 -1.44 -28.34
CA ASP A 251 19.77 -2.80 -28.68
C ASP A 251 21.25 -3.02 -28.28
N SER A 252 22.11 -2.00 -28.47
CA SER A 252 23.54 -2.06 -28.15
C SER A 252 23.86 -1.66 -26.71
N ALA A 253 23.54 -0.43 -26.29
CA ALA A 253 23.95 0.09 -24.99
C ALA A 253 23.27 -0.65 -23.82
N VAL A 254 21.97 -0.96 -23.92
CA VAL A 254 21.24 -1.64 -22.84
C VAL A 254 21.48 -3.16 -22.84
N TYR A 255 21.58 -3.77 -24.02
CA TYR A 255 21.51 -5.24 -24.18
C TYR A 255 22.68 -5.86 -24.95
N GLY A 256 23.79 -5.14 -25.12
CA GLY A 256 25.05 -5.66 -25.68
C GLY A 256 24.98 -6.20 -27.10
N ALA A 257 23.98 -5.85 -27.91
CA ALA A 257 23.93 -6.26 -29.31
C ALA A 257 24.90 -5.42 -30.16
N PRO A 258 25.37 -5.93 -31.32
CA PRO A 258 26.07 -5.11 -32.31
C PRO A 258 25.21 -3.91 -32.75
N LEU A 259 25.84 -2.75 -32.89
CA LEU A 259 25.20 -1.55 -33.45
C LEU A 259 24.58 -1.87 -34.82
N ARG A 260 23.31 -1.46 -34.99
CA ARG A 260 22.58 -1.70 -36.24
C ARG A 260 22.95 -0.63 -37.26
N SER A 261 23.54 -1.04 -38.39
CA SER A 261 23.86 -0.18 -39.53
C SER A 261 22.62 0.27 -40.35
N ILE A 262 21.46 0.34 -39.71
CA ILE A 262 20.20 0.73 -40.36
C ILE A 262 20.11 2.25 -40.41
N THR A 263 19.67 2.79 -41.56
CA THR A 263 19.52 4.23 -41.75
C THR A 263 18.08 4.71 -41.56
N ARG A 264 17.87 6.02 -41.37
CA ARG A 264 16.52 6.59 -41.28
C ARG A 264 15.73 6.34 -42.57
N ARG A 265 16.40 6.39 -43.74
CA ARG A 265 15.79 6.06 -45.04
C ARG A 265 15.24 4.64 -45.06
N GLN A 266 16.04 3.66 -44.64
CA GLN A 266 15.63 2.25 -44.59
C GLN A 266 14.49 1.97 -43.61
N VAL A 267 14.44 2.68 -42.47
CA VAL A 267 13.29 2.61 -41.54
C VAL A 267 12.04 3.24 -42.16
N LEU A 268 12.17 4.36 -42.86
CA LEU A 268 11.05 5.02 -43.55
C LEU A 268 10.50 4.16 -44.70
N GLU A 269 11.37 3.51 -45.48
CA GLU A 269 10.98 2.56 -46.54
C GLU A 269 10.18 1.37 -45.98
N GLN A 270 10.65 0.78 -44.88
CA GLN A 270 9.93 -0.32 -44.19
C GLN A 270 8.60 0.17 -43.60
N TYR A 271 8.59 1.36 -42.99
CA TYR A 271 7.37 1.95 -42.43
C TYR A 271 6.35 2.36 -43.50
N GLN A 272 6.80 2.75 -44.69
CA GLN A 272 5.95 3.07 -45.83
C GLN A 272 5.11 1.85 -46.25
N VAL A 273 5.74 0.68 -46.38
CA VAL A 273 5.06 -0.58 -46.75
C VAL A 273 3.98 -0.94 -45.73
N TYR A 274 4.31 -0.83 -44.44
CA TYR A 274 3.33 -0.99 -43.35
C TYR A 274 2.19 0.03 -43.46
N GLY A 275 2.50 1.32 -43.50
CA GLY A 275 1.51 2.39 -43.41
C GLY A 275 0.57 2.46 -44.62
N ASP A 276 1.07 2.19 -45.83
CA ASP A 276 0.22 2.10 -47.03
C ASP A 276 -0.71 0.88 -46.98
N SER A 277 -0.28 -0.24 -46.37
CA SER A 277 -1.17 -1.39 -46.15
C SER A 277 -2.28 -1.08 -45.12
N VAL A 278 -1.96 -0.36 -44.04
CA VAL A 278 -2.91 0.05 -43.01
C VAL A 278 -3.95 1.04 -43.56
N VAL A 279 -3.50 2.08 -44.28
CA VAL A 279 -4.41 3.07 -44.89
C VAL A 279 -5.32 2.42 -45.94
N ARG A 280 -4.80 1.46 -46.74
CA ARG A 280 -5.62 0.67 -47.67
C ARG A 280 -6.63 -0.24 -46.95
N MET A 281 -6.25 -0.86 -45.84
CA MET A 281 -7.09 -1.83 -45.12
C MET A 281 -8.29 -1.16 -44.42
N TYR A 282 -8.06 -0.07 -43.69
CA TYR A 282 -9.08 0.53 -42.83
C TYR A 282 -9.81 1.72 -43.44
N GLY A 283 -9.23 2.38 -44.45
CA GLY A 283 -9.84 3.40 -45.31
C GLY A 283 -10.24 4.75 -44.68
N SER A 284 -10.74 4.75 -43.43
CA SER A 284 -11.29 5.93 -42.75
C SER A 284 -10.70 6.19 -41.37
N LYS A 285 -10.50 5.15 -40.54
CA LYS A 285 -9.76 5.21 -39.25
C LYS A 285 -9.06 3.86 -38.98
N PRO A 286 -7.75 3.83 -38.71
CA PRO A 286 -6.81 4.97 -38.70
C PRO A 286 -6.72 5.66 -40.07
N ASN A 287 -6.59 6.98 -40.06
CA ASN A 287 -6.37 7.80 -41.25
C ASN A 287 -4.88 8.10 -41.43
N ILE A 288 -4.48 8.60 -42.59
CA ILE A 288 -3.06 8.87 -42.88
C ILE A 288 -2.37 9.78 -41.84
N ARG A 289 -3.09 10.72 -41.21
CA ARG A 289 -2.52 11.57 -40.15
C ARG A 289 -2.15 10.77 -38.90
N ASP A 290 -2.96 9.77 -38.55
CA ASP A 290 -2.72 8.89 -37.40
C ASP A 290 -1.45 8.04 -37.69
N VAL A 291 -1.35 7.50 -38.90
CA VAL A 291 -0.20 6.69 -39.34
C VAL A 291 1.09 7.51 -39.51
N VAL A 292 1.00 8.80 -39.86
CA VAL A 292 2.18 9.68 -40.01
C VAL A 292 2.64 10.29 -38.68
N LYS A 293 1.75 10.44 -37.69
CA LYS A 293 2.05 11.08 -36.39
C LYS A 293 3.32 10.55 -35.69
N PRO A 294 3.64 9.24 -35.68
CA PRO A 294 4.88 8.72 -35.07
C PRO A 294 6.16 9.20 -35.76
N LEU A 295 6.15 9.40 -37.08
CA LEU A 295 7.32 9.80 -37.85
C LEU A 295 7.85 11.19 -37.47
N LEU A 296 6.98 12.03 -36.87
CA LEU A 296 7.32 13.41 -36.48
C LEU A 296 8.44 13.50 -35.42
N GLY A 297 8.80 12.40 -34.75
CA GLY A 297 9.97 12.33 -33.87
C GLY A 297 11.30 12.05 -34.58
N LEU A 298 11.29 11.42 -35.77
CA LEU A 298 12.47 10.72 -36.33
C LEU A 298 13.70 11.61 -36.59
N PHE A 299 13.47 12.89 -36.89
CA PHE A 299 14.50 13.89 -37.19
C PHE A 299 14.76 14.86 -36.02
N HIS A 300 14.50 14.47 -34.76
CA HIS A 300 14.74 15.32 -33.59
C HIS A 300 16.15 15.92 -33.58
N GLY A 301 16.27 17.22 -33.32
CA GLY A 301 17.54 17.96 -33.34
C GLY A 301 18.14 18.21 -34.74
N GLU A 302 17.71 17.49 -35.77
CA GLU A 302 18.32 17.56 -37.10
C GLU A 302 17.99 18.85 -37.86
N PRO A 303 18.90 19.34 -38.73
CA PRO A 303 18.64 20.44 -39.63
C PRO A 303 17.39 20.24 -40.49
N ARG A 304 16.67 21.33 -40.78
CA ARG A 304 15.44 21.38 -41.60
C ARG A 304 14.23 20.56 -41.10
N ASN A 305 14.30 19.84 -39.97
CA ASN A 305 13.15 19.13 -39.37
C ASN A 305 11.87 19.99 -39.28
N VAL A 306 11.98 21.25 -38.86
CA VAL A 306 10.83 22.19 -38.78
C VAL A 306 10.23 22.51 -40.17
N VAL A 307 11.05 22.54 -41.22
CA VAL A 307 10.61 22.77 -42.61
C VAL A 307 9.93 21.51 -43.15
N TRP A 308 10.55 20.34 -42.94
CA TRP A 308 9.97 19.04 -43.27
C TRP A 308 8.58 18.86 -42.64
N LYS A 309 8.41 19.16 -41.34
CA LYS A 309 7.12 19.10 -40.65
C LYS A 309 6.05 19.97 -41.30
N ARG A 310 6.36 21.24 -41.59
CA ARG A 310 5.43 22.14 -42.30
C ARG A 310 5.03 21.62 -43.68
N LYS A 311 5.95 20.92 -44.37
CA LYS A 311 5.67 20.30 -45.67
C LYS A 311 4.83 19.02 -45.54
N VAL A 312 5.04 18.23 -44.49
CA VAL A 312 4.17 17.10 -44.10
C VAL A 312 2.75 17.59 -43.78
N ASP A 313 2.60 18.64 -42.97
CA ASP A 313 1.30 19.24 -42.65
C ASP A 313 0.56 19.71 -43.91
N ALA A 314 1.28 20.34 -44.85
CA ALA A 314 0.73 20.77 -46.14
C ALA A 314 0.38 19.59 -47.07
N ALA A 315 1.19 18.54 -47.11
CA ALA A 315 0.90 17.31 -47.86
C ALA A 315 -0.36 16.60 -47.32
N LEU A 316 -0.53 16.57 -45.99
CA LEU A 316 -1.69 16.01 -45.30
C LEU A 316 -3.00 16.80 -45.48
N LEU A 317 -3.02 17.87 -46.28
CA LEU A 317 -4.23 18.54 -46.77
C LEU A 317 -4.68 18.06 -48.15
N LYS A 318 -3.83 17.34 -48.89
CA LYS A 318 -4.14 16.80 -50.23
C LYS A 318 -5.02 15.55 -50.13
N LYS A 319 -5.97 15.39 -51.06
CA LYS A 319 -6.78 14.18 -51.19
C LYS A 319 -5.97 13.06 -51.85
N GLY A 320 -6.23 11.81 -51.48
CA GLY A 320 -5.61 10.62 -52.07
C GLY A 320 -4.14 10.40 -51.73
N MET A 321 -3.60 11.14 -50.76
CA MET A 321 -2.21 11.01 -50.31
C MET A 321 -1.94 9.62 -49.72
N THR A 322 -0.85 8.97 -50.14
CA THR A 322 -0.32 7.74 -49.56
C THR A 322 0.90 8.07 -48.68
N ILE A 323 1.36 7.11 -47.86
CA ILE A 323 2.63 7.27 -47.13
C ILE A 323 3.78 7.38 -48.12
N LYS A 324 3.78 6.56 -49.17
CA LYS A 324 4.76 6.67 -50.27
C LYS A 324 4.83 8.09 -50.85
N SER A 325 3.71 8.62 -51.36
CA SER A 325 3.72 9.94 -52.02
C SER A 325 4.01 11.08 -51.04
N LEU A 326 3.64 10.93 -49.76
CA LEU A 326 4.00 11.88 -48.71
C LEU A 326 5.51 11.89 -48.45
N LEU A 327 6.16 10.73 -48.43
CA LEU A 327 7.62 10.66 -48.27
C LEU A 327 8.35 11.19 -49.52
N GLU A 328 7.88 10.84 -50.72
CA GLU A 328 8.41 11.36 -52.00
C GLU A 328 8.31 12.90 -52.08
N GLU A 329 7.19 13.50 -51.66
CA GLU A 329 7.05 14.97 -51.62
C GLU A 329 7.91 15.63 -50.53
N THR A 330 8.06 15.00 -49.37
CA THR A 330 8.58 15.68 -48.17
C THR A 330 10.05 15.43 -47.86
N LEU A 331 10.60 14.24 -48.13
CA LEU A 331 11.94 13.88 -47.65
C LEU A 331 13.07 14.70 -48.27
N GLY A 332 12.87 15.32 -49.44
CA GLY A 332 13.82 16.29 -50.02
C GLY A 332 14.06 17.56 -49.17
N GLU A 333 13.31 17.75 -48.07
CA GLU A 333 13.63 18.76 -47.05
C GLU A 333 14.73 18.33 -46.08
N ILE A 334 15.01 17.03 -45.95
CA ILE A 334 16.04 16.48 -45.07
C ILE A 334 17.27 16.12 -45.90
N PRO A 335 18.49 16.57 -45.53
CA PRO A 335 19.70 16.20 -46.27
C PRO A 335 19.96 14.69 -46.26
N ASP A 336 20.48 14.13 -47.37
CA ASP A 336 20.80 12.69 -47.46
C ASP A 336 21.78 12.24 -46.36
N ARG A 337 22.74 13.10 -45.99
CA ARG A 337 23.65 12.88 -44.83
C ARG A 337 22.97 12.78 -43.45
N VAL A 338 21.64 12.94 -43.37
CA VAL A 338 20.80 12.74 -42.17
C VAL A 338 19.87 11.54 -42.37
N LEU A 339 19.42 11.29 -43.60
CA LEU A 339 18.62 10.13 -43.98
C LEU A 339 19.44 8.83 -43.96
N ASP A 340 20.69 8.90 -44.42
CA ASP A 340 21.61 7.76 -44.59
C ASP A 340 22.67 7.67 -43.48
N ALA A 341 22.62 8.55 -42.49
CA ALA A 341 23.40 8.38 -41.27
C ALA A 341 22.91 7.13 -40.51
N PRO A 342 23.81 6.19 -40.15
CA PRO A 342 23.47 5.12 -39.22
C PRO A 342 23.28 5.67 -37.81
N ILE A 343 22.85 4.81 -36.89
CA ILE A 343 22.90 5.10 -35.45
C ILE A 343 24.37 5.18 -35.03
N THR A 344 24.73 6.22 -34.27
CA THR A 344 26.08 6.44 -33.71
C THR A 344 25.98 6.57 -32.20
N GLU A 345 26.91 5.95 -31.46
CA GLU A 345 27.01 6.14 -30.02
C GLU A 345 27.42 7.58 -29.68
N VAL A 346 26.80 8.13 -28.62
CA VAL A 346 27.15 9.43 -28.04
C VAL A 346 28.02 9.18 -26.81
N HIS A 347 29.12 9.92 -26.67
CA HIS A 347 30.03 9.70 -25.55
C HIS A 347 29.48 10.19 -24.21
N SER A 348 29.78 9.44 -23.16
CA SER A 348 29.20 9.54 -21.83
C SER A 348 29.47 10.87 -21.12
N GLY A 349 28.40 11.54 -20.66
CA GLY A 349 28.45 12.47 -19.54
C GLY A 349 28.02 11.77 -18.24
N SER A 350 28.70 12.05 -17.12
CA SER A 350 28.30 11.54 -15.81
C SER A 350 27.06 12.29 -15.28
N THR A 351 26.05 11.56 -14.80
CA THR A 351 24.79 12.12 -14.28
C THR A 351 24.59 11.77 -12.80
N ASP A 352 25.07 12.66 -11.94
CA ASP A 352 25.04 12.61 -10.46
C ASP A 352 23.62 12.72 -9.84
N THR A 353 22.56 12.59 -10.65
CA THR A 353 21.15 12.79 -10.26
C THR A 353 20.66 11.75 -9.26
N PHE A 354 21.03 10.47 -9.44
CA PHE A 354 20.50 9.37 -8.64
C PHE A 354 21.35 9.05 -7.39
N ILE A 355 22.65 9.34 -7.43
CA ILE A 355 23.56 9.27 -6.27
C ILE A 355 23.02 10.20 -5.16
N LYS A 356 22.68 11.44 -5.51
CA LYS A 356 22.06 12.41 -4.61
C LYS A 356 20.74 11.92 -4.01
N ALA A 357 19.88 11.26 -4.80
CA ALA A 357 18.63 10.71 -4.29
C ALA A 357 18.84 9.67 -3.18
N LYS A 358 19.91 8.85 -3.25
CA LYS A 358 20.27 7.88 -2.20
C LYS A 358 20.91 8.49 -0.95
N SER A 359 21.26 9.78 -0.97
CA SER A 359 21.60 10.55 0.24
C SER A 359 20.39 11.19 0.94
N LEU A 360 19.20 11.12 0.32
CA LEU A 360 17.96 11.77 0.77
C LEU A 360 16.84 10.75 1.09
N LEU A 361 17.18 9.49 1.33
CA LEU A 361 16.19 8.44 1.58
C LEU A 361 15.36 8.77 2.85
N PRO A 362 14.03 8.63 2.82
CA PRO A 362 13.21 8.65 4.03
C PRO A 362 13.61 7.52 5.01
N PRO A 363 13.17 7.57 6.28
CA PRO A 363 13.37 6.49 7.25
C PRO A 363 12.95 5.11 6.70
N PRO A 364 13.49 4.00 7.23
CA PRO A 364 13.00 2.65 6.94
C PRO A 364 11.51 2.54 7.21
N TYR A 365 10.76 2.00 6.26
CA TYR A 365 9.35 1.66 6.46
C TYR A 365 9.20 0.54 7.48
N THR A 366 8.29 0.73 8.44
CA THR A 366 7.83 -0.29 9.37
C THR A 366 6.39 -0.64 9.05
N VAL A 367 6.10 -1.93 8.83
CA VAL A 367 4.73 -2.40 8.63
C VAL A 367 3.96 -2.20 9.94
N ASN A 368 3.09 -1.20 9.97
CA ASN A 368 2.05 -1.09 10.98
C ASN A 368 0.92 -2.06 10.59
N GLU A 369 0.96 -3.30 11.07
CA GLU A 369 -0.24 -4.14 11.03
C GLU A 369 -1.30 -3.52 11.96
N GLU A 370 -2.52 -3.35 11.45
CA GLU A 370 -3.64 -2.79 12.20
C GLU A 370 -4.05 -3.77 13.31
N GLU A 371 -4.04 -3.33 14.58
CA GLU A 371 -4.09 -4.26 15.71
C GLU A 371 -5.49 -4.46 16.32
N LEU A 372 -5.82 -5.70 16.68
CA LEU A 372 -7.01 -6.04 17.47
C LEU A 372 -6.61 -6.42 18.89
N HIS A 373 -7.12 -5.70 19.88
CA HIS A 373 -6.86 -6.00 21.30
C HIS A 373 -8.14 -6.35 22.05
N VAL A 374 -8.04 -7.24 23.05
CA VAL A 374 -9.12 -7.57 23.99
C VAL A 374 -8.84 -6.87 25.32
N ALA A 375 -9.75 -5.97 25.74
CA ALA A 375 -9.49 -5.08 26.86
C ALA A 375 -9.35 -5.81 28.20
N PRO A 376 -8.36 -5.46 29.05
CA PRO A 376 -8.25 -6.01 30.40
C PRO A 376 -9.49 -5.64 31.23
N MET A 377 -10.15 -6.65 31.77
CA MET A 377 -11.39 -6.51 32.55
C MET A 377 -11.34 -7.44 33.76
N MET A 378 -11.19 -6.86 34.95
CA MET A 378 -11.22 -7.55 36.24
C MET A 378 -12.50 -8.39 36.40
N GLU A 379 -12.34 -9.63 36.87
CA GLU A 379 -13.34 -10.71 36.95
C GLU A 379 -13.91 -11.18 35.58
N TRP A 380 -13.25 -10.85 34.45
CA TRP A 380 -13.70 -11.23 33.10
C TRP A 380 -12.61 -11.68 32.11
N THR A 381 -11.43 -11.05 32.04
CA THR A 381 -10.31 -11.49 31.17
C THR A 381 -9.37 -12.47 31.87
N ASP A 382 -9.98 -13.42 32.57
CA ASP A 382 -9.27 -14.52 33.22
C ASP A 382 -8.62 -15.47 32.18
N ASN A 383 -7.95 -16.52 32.67
CA ASN A 383 -7.29 -17.50 31.81
C ASN A 383 -8.29 -18.22 30.87
N HIS A 384 -9.48 -18.55 31.37
CA HIS A 384 -10.52 -19.26 30.61
C HIS A 384 -11.09 -18.40 29.47
N TYR A 385 -11.37 -17.12 29.72
CA TYR A 385 -11.85 -16.19 28.71
C TYR A 385 -10.79 -15.88 27.64
N ARG A 386 -9.51 -15.75 28.01
CA ARG A 386 -8.43 -15.57 27.03
C ARG A 386 -8.28 -16.79 26.12
N THR A 387 -8.34 -18.00 26.69
CA THR A 387 -8.33 -19.25 25.92
C THR A 387 -9.51 -19.30 24.94
N LEU A 388 -10.72 -18.94 25.39
CA LEU A 388 -11.92 -18.82 24.53
C LEU A 388 -11.76 -17.77 23.42
N ALA A 389 -11.25 -16.58 23.74
CA ALA A 389 -11.00 -15.52 22.77
C ALA A 389 -9.99 -15.95 21.68
N ARG A 390 -8.98 -16.75 22.07
CA ARG A 390 -7.97 -17.35 21.17
C ARG A 390 -8.50 -18.47 20.28
N LEU A 391 -9.68 -19.03 20.55
CA LEU A 391 -10.38 -19.90 19.58
C LEU A 391 -11.06 -19.07 18.47
N ILE A 392 -11.51 -17.87 18.81
CA ILE A 392 -12.21 -16.94 17.91
C ILE A 392 -11.19 -16.21 17.01
N SER A 393 -10.28 -15.41 17.58
CA SER A 393 -9.21 -14.72 16.84
C SER A 393 -7.83 -15.33 17.14
N LYS A 394 -7.02 -15.49 16.09
CA LYS A 394 -5.61 -15.93 16.22
C LYS A 394 -4.59 -14.79 16.23
N LYS A 395 -4.98 -13.57 15.85
CA LYS A 395 -4.11 -12.38 15.89
C LYS A 395 -4.37 -11.45 17.09
N ALA A 396 -5.54 -11.53 17.74
CA ALA A 396 -5.90 -10.59 18.79
C ALA A 396 -4.92 -10.60 19.98
N TRP A 397 -4.46 -9.42 20.42
CA TRP A 397 -3.70 -9.20 21.65
C TRP A 397 -4.61 -9.39 22.88
N LEU A 398 -4.27 -10.35 23.73
CA LEU A 398 -5.10 -10.71 24.89
C LEU A 398 -4.50 -10.16 26.18
N TYR A 399 -5.21 -9.26 26.87
CA TYR A 399 -4.71 -8.68 28.11
C TYR A 399 -5.14 -9.54 29.32
N THR A 400 -4.26 -9.71 30.30
CA THR A 400 -4.61 -10.30 31.58
C THR A 400 -5.66 -9.46 32.33
N GLU A 401 -6.20 -9.99 33.42
CA GLU A 401 -6.73 -9.12 34.48
C GLU A 401 -5.60 -8.23 35.06
N MET A 402 -5.96 -7.10 35.65
CA MET A 402 -4.99 -6.17 36.25
C MET A 402 -4.36 -6.79 37.52
N VAL A 403 -3.09 -7.14 37.46
CA VAL A 403 -2.34 -7.65 38.62
C VAL A 403 -1.71 -6.47 39.37
N ALA A 404 -1.87 -6.43 40.70
CA ALA A 404 -1.20 -5.42 41.52
C ALA A 404 0.29 -5.76 41.66
N ALA A 405 1.16 -4.77 41.53
CA ALA A 405 2.61 -4.93 41.68
C ALA A 405 2.97 -5.47 43.07
N GLU A 406 2.25 -5.02 44.10
CA GLU A 406 2.34 -5.51 45.47
C GLU A 406 2.02 -7.01 45.57
N THR A 407 1.04 -7.51 44.83
CA THR A 407 0.71 -8.95 44.81
C THR A 407 1.87 -9.77 44.26
N ILE A 408 2.48 -9.32 43.15
CA ILE A 408 3.66 -9.99 42.56
C ILE A 408 4.85 -9.93 43.52
N VAL A 409 5.11 -8.77 44.12
CA VAL A 409 6.30 -8.55 44.97
C VAL A 409 6.23 -9.26 46.32
N TYR A 410 5.03 -9.40 46.92
CA TYR A 410 4.86 -9.91 48.29
C TYR A 410 4.15 -11.27 48.41
N GLN A 411 3.45 -11.77 47.38
CA GLN A 411 2.77 -13.09 47.42
C GLN A 411 3.54 -14.16 46.63
N THR A 412 4.87 -14.20 46.81
CA THR A 412 5.81 -15.00 46.00
C THR A 412 5.52 -16.51 46.00
N GLY A 413 4.90 -17.05 47.05
CA GLY A 413 4.52 -18.47 47.14
C GLY A 413 3.31 -18.88 46.29
N ASN A 414 2.75 -18.00 45.46
CA ASN A 414 1.60 -18.30 44.61
C ASN A 414 1.59 -17.48 43.30
N LEU A 415 2.77 -17.18 42.73
CA LEU A 415 2.88 -16.32 41.54
C LEU A 415 2.15 -16.90 40.31
N ASP A 416 2.22 -18.21 40.11
CA ASP A 416 1.61 -18.88 38.95
C ASP A 416 0.09 -18.67 38.89
N ARG A 417 -0.58 -18.50 40.03
CA ARG A 417 -2.01 -18.15 40.06
C ARG A 417 -2.31 -16.80 39.40
N PHE A 418 -1.36 -15.87 39.41
CA PHE A 418 -1.51 -14.52 38.87
C PHE A 418 -0.82 -14.33 37.52
N LEU A 419 0.27 -15.09 37.26
CA LEU A 419 1.15 -14.89 36.11
C LEU A 419 1.21 -16.06 35.11
N ALA A 420 0.73 -17.26 35.45
CA ALA A 420 0.74 -18.37 34.49
C ALA A 420 -0.41 -18.28 33.48
N PHE A 421 -0.09 -18.59 32.23
CA PHE A 421 -1.02 -18.69 31.10
C PHE A 421 -0.64 -19.89 30.21
N GLY A 422 -1.57 -20.34 29.36
CA GLY A 422 -1.29 -21.42 28.40
C GLY A 422 -0.57 -20.88 27.15
N PRO A 423 0.37 -21.66 26.55
CA PRO A 423 1.18 -21.21 25.42
C PRO A 423 0.37 -20.93 24.15
N GLU A 424 -0.91 -21.32 24.10
CA GLU A 424 -1.83 -20.90 23.04
C GLU A 424 -2.17 -19.40 23.09
N GLN A 425 -2.04 -18.73 24.25
CA GLN A 425 -2.57 -17.38 24.47
C GLN A 425 -1.77 -16.24 23.80
N HIS A 426 -0.56 -16.49 23.27
CA HIS A 426 0.20 -15.47 22.52
C HIS A 426 -0.57 -14.94 21.29
N PRO A 427 -0.49 -13.63 20.97
CA PRO A 427 0.12 -12.58 21.79
C PRO A 427 -0.71 -12.24 23.04
N ILE A 428 -0.04 -12.17 24.19
CA ILE A 428 -0.62 -11.92 25.53
C ILE A 428 0.12 -10.80 26.28
N VAL A 429 -0.66 -9.90 26.86
CA VAL A 429 -0.17 -8.71 27.58
C VAL A 429 -0.42 -8.83 29.07
N LEU A 430 0.60 -8.65 29.90
CA LEU A 430 0.41 -8.48 31.34
C LEU A 430 -0.01 -7.03 31.62
N GLN A 431 -1.22 -6.85 32.17
CA GLN A 431 -1.57 -5.56 32.78
C GLN A 431 -1.14 -5.53 34.25
N ILE A 432 -0.17 -4.67 34.58
CA ILE A 432 0.21 -4.33 35.95
C ILE A 432 -0.41 -3.01 36.42
N GLY A 433 -0.57 -2.85 37.73
CA GLY A 433 -0.88 -1.57 38.36
C GLY A 433 -0.25 -1.46 39.75
N GLY A 434 0.11 -0.26 40.17
CA GLY A 434 0.73 0.03 41.46
C GLY A 434 1.06 1.52 41.58
N ASN A 435 1.34 1.98 42.81
CA ASN A 435 1.66 3.38 43.13
C ASN A 435 3.10 3.57 43.63
N LYS A 436 3.96 2.56 43.47
CA LYS A 436 5.33 2.52 43.97
C LYS A 436 6.29 2.09 42.86
N LEU A 437 7.21 2.97 42.47
CA LEU A 437 8.21 2.69 41.43
C LEU A 437 9.07 1.46 41.78
N GLU A 438 9.42 1.30 43.06
CA GLU A 438 10.12 0.11 43.59
C GLU A 438 9.37 -1.21 43.36
N ASN A 439 8.05 -1.21 43.56
CA ASN A 439 7.23 -2.41 43.37
C ASN A 439 6.98 -2.65 41.89
N LEU A 440 6.76 -1.60 41.09
CA LEU A 440 6.58 -1.72 39.64
C LEU A 440 7.83 -2.32 38.96
N ALA A 441 9.01 -1.77 39.25
CA ALA A 441 10.29 -2.29 38.74
C ALA A 441 10.46 -3.79 39.06
N LYS A 442 10.29 -4.16 40.33
CA LYS A 442 10.46 -5.54 40.80
C LYS A 442 9.36 -6.48 40.28
N ALA A 443 8.13 -6.01 40.17
CA ALA A 443 7.03 -6.80 39.58
C ALA A 443 7.29 -7.09 38.09
N THR A 444 7.78 -6.12 37.32
CA THR A 444 8.17 -6.31 35.92
C THR A 444 9.33 -7.30 35.78
N GLN A 445 10.38 -7.17 36.60
CA GLN A 445 11.48 -8.15 36.65
C GLN A 445 10.99 -9.57 36.95
N MET A 446 10.07 -9.72 37.92
CA MET A 446 9.52 -11.02 38.32
C MET A 446 8.52 -11.60 37.31
N ALA A 447 7.88 -10.76 36.48
CA ALA A 447 6.98 -11.19 35.41
C ALA A 447 7.71 -11.57 34.11
N THR A 448 8.89 -11.01 33.85
CA THR A 448 9.65 -11.22 32.60
C THR A 448 9.90 -12.72 32.29
N PRO A 449 10.24 -13.61 33.27
CA PRO A 449 10.40 -15.04 33.01
C PRO A 449 9.14 -15.78 32.58
N TYR A 450 7.94 -15.22 32.75
CA TYR A 450 6.68 -15.80 32.28
C TYR A 450 6.45 -15.59 30.77
N GLY A 451 7.25 -14.73 30.10
CA GLY A 451 7.27 -14.65 28.64
C GLY A 451 6.12 -13.87 27.99
N TYR A 452 5.55 -12.86 28.67
CA TYR A 452 4.57 -11.95 28.08
C TYR A 452 5.12 -11.17 26.89
N ASP A 453 4.26 -10.88 25.90
CA ASP A 453 4.62 -10.16 24.67
C ASP A 453 4.63 -8.63 24.83
N GLU A 454 3.97 -8.09 25.85
CA GLU A 454 3.90 -6.65 26.20
C GLU A 454 3.66 -6.50 27.72
N ILE A 455 4.14 -5.40 28.32
CA ILE A 455 3.78 -4.98 29.68
C ILE A 455 2.93 -3.70 29.63
N ASN A 456 1.66 -3.79 30.04
CA ASN A 456 0.73 -2.65 30.08
C ASN A 456 0.57 -2.08 31.50
N PHE A 457 0.67 -0.76 31.63
CA PHE A 457 0.42 -0.06 32.89
C PHE A 457 -1.03 0.42 33.00
N ASN A 458 -1.72 0.05 34.08
CA ASN A 458 -3.08 0.49 34.36
C ASN A 458 -3.12 1.90 34.98
N CYS A 459 -3.46 2.87 34.15
CA CYS A 459 -3.72 4.27 34.52
C CYS A 459 -5.21 4.63 34.29
N GLY A 460 -6.13 3.65 34.39
CA GLY A 460 -7.52 3.82 33.91
C GLY A 460 -8.60 3.01 34.63
N CYS A 461 -8.23 2.21 35.63
CA CYS A 461 -9.17 1.46 36.47
C CYS A 461 -9.96 2.42 37.39
N PRO A 462 -11.31 2.47 37.31
CA PRO A 462 -12.15 3.36 38.10
C PRO A 462 -12.49 2.81 39.50
N SER A 463 -12.03 1.60 39.83
CA SER A 463 -12.54 0.86 40.99
C SER A 463 -12.10 1.49 42.31
N PRO A 464 -13.00 1.78 43.26
CA PRO A 464 -12.64 2.29 44.59
C PRO A 464 -11.72 1.34 45.39
N LYS A 465 -11.74 0.03 45.08
CA LYS A 465 -10.79 -0.95 45.63
C LYS A 465 -9.33 -0.65 45.23
N VAL A 466 -9.14 -0.01 44.09
CA VAL A 466 -7.83 0.24 43.45
C VAL A 466 -7.44 1.71 43.65
N ALA A 467 -8.32 2.64 43.27
CA ALA A 467 -8.08 4.08 43.40
C ALA A 467 -8.14 4.58 44.85
N GLY A 468 -9.02 4.02 45.69
CA GLY A 468 -9.24 4.50 47.06
C GLY A 468 -8.35 3.85 48.12
N HIS A 469 -8.07 2.54 48.00
CA HIS A 469 -7.26 1.80 48.98
C HIS A 469 -5.86 1.41 48.49
N GLY A 470 -5.66 1.30 47.16
CA GLY A 470 -4.33 1.09 46.56
C GLY A 470 -3.67 2.37 46.07
N CYS A 471 -4.42 3.47 45.92
CA CYS A 471 -3.97 4.73 45.34
C CYS A 471 -3.34 4.59 43.93
N PHE A 472 -3.86 3.67 43.11
CA PHE A 472 -3.48 3.55 41.69
C PHE A 472 -4.68 3.34 40.74
N GLY A 473 -4.42 3.16 39.44
CA GLY A 473 -5.45 3.12 38.41
C GLY A 473 -5.78 4.54 37.92
N VAL A 474 -7.07 4.89 37.82
CA VAL A 474 -7.50 6.17 37.23
C VAL A 474 -6.93 7.41 37.96
N CYS A 475 -6.75 7.34 39.28
CA CYS A 475 -6.24 8.45 40.08
C CYS A 475 -4.78 8.82 39.74
N LEU A 476 -4.01 7.92 39.10
CA LEU A 476 -2.66 8.24 38.63
C LEU A 476 -2.66 9.26 37.49
N MET A 477 -3.75 9.42 36.75
CA MET A 477 -3.84 10.45 35.72
C MET A 477 -3.82 11.89 36.29
N LEU A 478 -4.03 12.05 37.61
CA LEU A 478 -3.85 13.33 38.32
C LEU A 478 -2.36 13.63 38.61
N ASP A 479 -1.49 12.62 38.54
CA ASP A 479 -0.03 12.78 38.59
C ASP A 479 0.63 12.08 37.40
N PRO A 480 0.57 12.67 36.18
CA PRO A 480 1.24 12.12 35.03
C PRO A 480 2.77 12.24 35.08
N LYS A 481 3.36 12.92 36.09
CA LYS A 481 4.81 12.79 36.34
C LYS A 481 5.11 11.41 36.94
N PHE A 482 4.33 10.99 37.94
CA PHE A 482 4.42 9.61 38.43
C PHE A 482 4.12 8.59 37.32
N VAL A 483 3.15 8.84 36.43
CA VAL A 483 2.91 7.94 35.28
C VAL A 483 4.10 7.90 34.32
N ALA A 484 4.74 9.04 34.05
CA ALA A 484 5.94 9.13 33.23
C ALA A 484 7.14 8.37 33.84
N GLU A 485 7.36 8.52 35.15
CA GLU A 485 8.37 7.78 35.91
C GLU A 485 8.05 6.27 35.99
N ALA A 486 6.78 5.92 36.16
CA ALA A 486 6.30 4.53 36.15
C ALA A 486 6.54 3.85 34.79
N MET A 487 6.17 4.49 33.68
CA MET A 487 6.45 3.95 32.34
C MET A 487 7.96 3.83 32.09
N SER A 488 8.75 4.81 32.54
CA SER A 488 10.21 4.77 32.41
C SER A 488 10.85 3.63 33.20
N ILE A 489 10.40 3.38 34.45
CA ILE A 489 10.97 2.30 35.28
C ILE A 489 10.48 0.92 34.83
N ILE A 490 9.26 0.80 34.29
CA ILE A 490 8.78 -0.45 33.66
C ILE A 490 9.63 -0.76 32.43
N ALA A 491 9.81 0.22 31.52
CA ALA A 491 10.63 0.06 30.31
C ALA A 491 12.09 -0.34 30.62
N ALA A 492 12.70 0.25 31.66
CA ALA A 492 14.06 -0.08 32.08
C ALA A 492 14.21 -1.48 32.70
N ASN A 493 13.13 -2.23 32.91
CA ASN A 493 13.12 -3.53 33.58
C ASN A 493 12.47 -4.66 32.76
N THR A 494 12.22 -4.45 31.46
CA THR A 494 11.72 -5.47 30.53
C THR A 494 12.42 -5.36 29.16
N ASN A 495 12.36 -6.44 28.36
CA ASN A 495 12.85 -6.47 26.97
C ASN A 495 11.71 -6.45 25.93
N VAL A 496 10.45 -6.39 26.36
CA VAL A 496 9.26 -6.34 25.47
C VAL A 496 8.61 -4.95 25.49
N PRO A 497 7.77 -4.58 24.51
CA PRO A 497 7.09 -3.29 24.47
C PRO A 497 6.33 -2.94 25.75
N VAL A 498 6.20 -1.63 25.99
CA VAL A 498 5.46 -1.08 27.12
C VAL A 498 4.36 -0.14 26.64
N SER A 499 3.20 -0.24 27.27
CA SER A 499 2.02 0.55 26.90
C SER A 499 1.33 1.10 28.14
N VAL A 500 0.57 2.18 27.99
CA VAL A 500 -0.22 2.76 29.09
C VAL A 500 -1.71 2.76 28.74
N LYS A 501 -2.54 2.25 29.66
CA LYS A 501 -3.99 2.22 29.49
C LYS A 501 -4.69 3.21 30.42
N CYS A 502 -5.12 4.33 29.85
CA CYS A 502 -5.70 5.47 30.55
C CYS A 502 -7.18 5.71 30.16
N ARG A 503 -7.73 6.86 30.57
CA ARG A 503 -9.02 7.43 30.13
C ARG A 503 -8.77 8.79 29.48
N ILE A 504 -9.84 9.48 29.09
CA ILE A 504 -9.80 10.91 28.75
C ILE A 504 -9.97 11.86 29.99
N GLY A 505 -9.92 11.33 31.23
CA GLY A 505 -9.81 12.14 32.47
C GLY A 505 -10.18 11.42 33.80
N VAL A 506 -10.25 12.18 34.91
CA VAL A 506 -10.63 11.83 36.31
C VAL A 506 -11.49 12.93 37.00
N ASP A 507 -12.50 12.53 37.76
CA ASP A 507 -13.66 13.34 38.17
C ASP A 507 -13.43 14.65 38.96
N ASP A 508 -14.36 15.60 38.74
CA ASP A 508 -14.48 16.95 39.32
C ASP A 508 -13.29 17.91 39.03
N HIS A 509 -12.53 17.64 37.95
CA HIS A 509 -11.50 18.54 37.42
C HIS A 509 -11.89 19.24 36.10
N ASP A 510 -13.01 18.85 35.47
CA ASP A 510 -13.51 19.46 34.22
C ASP A 510 -14.11 20.86 34.42
N SER A 511 -13.69 21.79 33.57
CA SER A 511 -14.33 23.09 33.39
C SER A 511 -15.66 22.89 32.63
N TYR A 512 -16.78 23.00 33.35
CA TYR A 512 -18.13 22.66 32.82
C TYR A 512 -18.57 23.46 31.58
N ASN A 513 -17.86 24.55 31.26
CA ASN A 513 -18.07 25.37 30.05
C ASN A 513 -17.24 24.89 28.84
N GLU A 514 -16.08 24.26 29.04
CA GLU A 514 -15.25 23.75 27.93
C GLU A 514 -15.91 22.54 27.24
N LEU A 515 -16.51 21.64 28.03
CA LEU A 515 -17.24 20.47 27.53
C LEU A 515 -18.43 20.81 26.61
N TRP A 516 -19.05 21.99 26.76
CA TRP A 516 -20.22 22.37 25.97
C TRP A 516 -19.91 22.96 24.59
N VAL A 517 -18.66 23.36 24.34
CA VAL A 517 -18.23 23.85 23.01
C VAL A 517 -17.95 22.67 22.05
N ILE A 518 -17.57 21.52 22.58
CA ILE A 518 -17.18 20.33 21.80
C ILE A 518 -18.34 19.32 21.75
N LEU A 519 -19.47 19.74 21.18
CA LEU A 519 -20.66 18.89 20.97
C LEU A 519 -20.52 17.98 19.73
N PHE A 520 -19.34 17.36 19.60
CA PHE A 520 -18.90 16.54 18.47
C PHE A 520 -18.45 15.14 18.94
N THR A 521 -18.01 14.29 18.02
CA THR A 521 -18.16 12.83 18.17
C THR A 521 -17.11 12.15 19.06
N ARG A 522 -17.47 10.94 19.54
CA ARG A 522 -16.76 10.14 20.55
C ARG A 522 -15.26 9.91 20.30
N TYR A 523 -14.81 10.02 19.05
CA TYR A 523 -13.46 9.66 18.64
C TYR A 523 -12.60 10.88 18.22
N GLU A 524 -13.16 12.08 18.09
CA GLU A 524 -12.42 13.26 17.58
C GLU A 524 -11.26 13.70 18.47
N TYR A 525 -11.34 13.45 19.79
CA TYR A 525 -10.21 13.66 20.72
C TYR A 525 -9.03 12.71 20.42
N TYR A 526 -9.29 11.50 19.94
CA TYR A 526 -8.24 10.56 19.51
C TYR A 526 -7.61 11.03 18.21
N TYR A 527 -8.42 11.51 17.28
CA TYR A 527 -7.97 12.02 15.99
C TYR A 527 -7.17 13.33 16.15
N ALA A 528 -7.42 14.11 17.22
CA ALA A 528 -6.54 15.20 17.63
C ALA A 528 -5.16 14.66 18.09
N LEU A 529 -5.13 13.73 19.05
CA LEU A 529 -3.88 13.15 19.56
C LEU A 529 -3.05 12.44 18.48
N LEU A 530 -3.69 11.78 17.51
CA LEU A 530 -3.04 11.17 16.34
C LEU A 530 -2.36 12.20 15.43
N ARG A 531 -2.91 13.41 15.30
CA ARG A 531 -2.29 14.51 14.54
C ARG A 531 -1.19 15.21 15.33
N ASP A 532 -1.39 15.37 16.64
CA ASP A 532 -0.50 16.13 17.52
C ASP A 532 0.73 15.32 17.97
N PHE A 533 0.64 13.98 17.95
CA PHE A 533 1.70 13.05 18.37
C PHE A 533 1.91 11.89 17.38
N PRO A 534 2.34 12.15 16.13
CA PRO A 534 2.47 11.13 15.09
C PRO A 534 3.52 10.04 15.36
N ASP A 535 4.43 10.26 16.31
CA ASP A 535 5.43 9.27 16.76
C ASP A 535 4.88 8.24 17.78
N LEU A 536 3.61 8.38 18.19
CA LEU A 536 2.96 7.50 19.18
C LEU A 536 1.90 6.60 18.52
N GLN A 537 1.89 5.32 18.92
CA GLN A 537 0.86 4.38 18.48
C GLN A 537 -0.38 4.51 19.37
N PHE A 538 -1.55 4.73 18.76
CA PHE A 538 -2.81 4.88 19.49
C PHE A 538 -3.80 3.76 19.14
N THR A 539 -4.25 3.06 20.17
CA THR A 539 -5.30 2.04 20.06
C THR A 539 -6.59 2.54 20.69
N ILE A 540 -7.66 2.62 19.90
CA ILE A 540 -8.94 3.22 20.32
C ILE A 540 -9.75 2.23 21.18
N ASN A 541 -10.17 2.66 22.37
CA ASN A 541 -10.98 1.86 23.30
C ASN A 541 -12.24 2.61 23.76
N GLY A 542 -13.40 1.93 23.77
CA GLY A 542 -14.57 2.37 24.55
C GLY A 542 -15.91 2.45 23.81
N GLY A 543 -15.98 2.00 22.56
CA GLY A 543 -17.22 1.75 21.82
C GLY A 543 -17.18 0.40 21.12
N ILE A 544 -16.29 0.30 20.13
CA ILE A 544 -15.95 -0.85 19.26
C ILE A 544 -16.84 -2.09 19.47
N SER A 545 -17.94 -2.09 18.73
CA SER A 545 -19.00 -3.10 18.78
C SER A 545 -19.58 -3.47 17.40
N SER A 546 -19.16 -2.78 16.33
CA SER A 546 -19.56 -3.04 14.95
C SER A 546 -18.42 -2.76 13.96
N ILE A 547 -18.58 -3.21 12.71
CA ILE A 547 -17.57 -3.01 11.65
C ILE A 547 -17.44 -1.52 11.29
N GLU A 548 -18.53 -0.76 11.38
CA GLU A 548 -18.55 0.67 11.11
C GLU A 548 -17.70 1.46 12.12
N GLU A 549 -17.73 1.07 13.41
CA GLU A 549 -16.85 1.67 14.43
C GLU A 549 -15.36 1.32 14.21
N VAL A 550 -15.07 0.12 13.70
CA VAL A 550 -13.70 -0.31 13.35
C VAL A 550 -13.18 0.47 12.15
N ASN A 551 -13.94 0.45 11.05
CA ASN A 551 -13.56 1.12 9.81
C ASN A 551 -13.38 2.63 10.03
N ALA A 552 -14.24 3.27 10.83
CA ALA A 552 -14.09 4.68 11.18
C ALA A 552 -12.79 4.95 11.97
N ALA A 553 -12.47 4.12 12.97
CA ALA A 553 -11.23 4.27 13.74
C ALA A 553 -9.97 4.13 12.86
N LEU A 554 -9.92 3.11 12.00
CA LEU A 554 -8.77 2.81 11.15
C LEU A 554 -8.61 3.82 10.00
N THR A 555 -9.71 4.27 9.38
CA THR A 555 -9.68 5.30 8.32
C THR A 555 -9.13 6.64 8.82
N GLU A 556 -9.37 6.95 10.09
CA GLU A 556 -8.90 8.18 10.76
C GLU A 556 -7.53 8.00 11.45
N GLY A 557 -6.80 6.91 11.13
CA GLY A 557 -5.40 6.71 11.50
C GLY A 557 -5.13 5.96 12.82
N ALA A 558 -6.14 5.32 13.44
CA ALA A 558 -5.88 4.48 14.60
C ALA A 558 -4.96 3.30 14.25
N HIS A 559 -3.97 3.03 15.09
CA HIS A 559 -3.05 1.90 14.92
C HIS A 559 -3.70 0.57 15.30
N GLY A 560 -4.73 0.62 16.15
CA GLY A 560 -5.50 -0.55 16.54
C GLY A 560 -6.83 -0.20 17.20
N VAL A 561 -7.65 -1.23 17.43
CA VAL A 561 -8.95 -1.16 18.09
C VAL A 561 -9.02 -2.15 19.25
N MET A 562 -9.43 -1.67 20.43
CA MET A 562 -9.55 -2.49 21.63
C MET A 562 -11.01 -2.75 22.00
N VAL A 563 -11.42 -4.00 21.82
CA VAL A 563 -12.76 -4.50 22.14
C VAL A 563 -12.87 -4.77 23.64
N GLY A 564 -13.79 -4.07 24.31
CA GLY A 564 -14.07 -4.26 25.73
C GLY A 564 -15.42 -4.94 25.99
N ARG A 565 -16.18 -4.40 26.95
CA ARG A 565 -17.48 -4.91 27.44
C ARG A 565 -18.57 -5.12 26.37
N ALA A 566 -18.35 -4.72 25.12
CA ALA A 566 -19.21 -5.07 23.99
C ALA A 566 -19.19 -6.58 23.71
N ALA A 567 -18.00 -7.20 23.71
CA ALA A 567 -17.82 -8.64 23.49
C ALA A 567 -18.18 -9.51 24.70
N TYR A 568 -18.62 -8.95 25.83
CA TYR A 568 -18.89 -9.74 27.03
C TYR A 568 -20.06 -10.73 26.84
N ASN A 569 -21.25 -10.23 26.49
CA ASN A 569 -22.44 -11.08 26.27
C ASN A 569 -22.41 -11.84 24.93
N ASN A 570 -21.45 -11.54 24.06
CA ASN A 570 -21.44 -11.97 22.66
C ASN A 570 -20.02 -11.96 22.05
N PRO A 571 -19.06 -12.75 22.58
CA PRO A 571 -17.69 -12.73 22.08
C PRO A 571 -17.60 -13.29 20.66
N TRP A 572 -18.39 -14.32 20.32
CA TRP A 572 -18.35 -14.97 19.00
C TRP A 572 -18.69 -14.00 17.86
N GLN A 573 -19.67 -13.10 18.04
CA GLN A 573 -20.06 -12.15 17.00
C GLN A 573 -19.18 -10.90 17.05
N ILE A 574 -18.98 -10.29 18.22
CA ILE A 574 -18.28 -9.01 18.30
C ILE A 574 -16.78 -9.17 18.01
N LEU A 575 -16.10 -10.13 18.66
CA LEU A 575 -14.68 -10.35 18.40
C LEU A 575 -14.45 -10.92 17.00
N GLY A 576 -15.36 -11.78 16.50
CA GLY A 576 -15.29 -12.31 15.13
C GLY A 576 -15.48 -11.26 14.04
N LEU A 577 -16.44 -10.33 14.20
CA LEU A 577 -16.65 -9.23 13.24
C LEU A 577 -15.46 -8.26 13.23
N VAL A 578 -14.91 -7.92 14.40
CA VAL A 578 -13.75 -7.03 14.49
C VAL A 578 -12.48 -7.71 13.95
N ASP A 579 -12.26 -9.00 14.23
CA ASP A 579 -11.15 -9.77 13.65
C ASP A 579 -11.25 -9.87 12.12
N SER A 580 -12.47 -9.99 11.59
CA SER A 580 -12.72 -10.00 10.15
C SER A 580 -12.45 -8.63 9.50
N ALA A 581 -12.82 -7.54 10.17
CA ALA A 581 -12.58 -6.18 9.69
C ALA A 581 -11.10 -5.77 9.73
N VAL A 582 -10.43 -6.03 10.86
CA VAL A 582 -9.01 -5.67 11.09
C VAL A 582 -8.07 -6.59 10.30
N ASN A 583 -8.19 -7.91 10.47
CA ASN A 583 -7.22 -8.87 9.95
C ASN A 583 -7.59 -9.43 8.56
N GLY A 584 -8.68 -8.95 7.95
CA GLY A 584 -9.20 -9.44 6.67
C GLY A 584 -9.66 -10.91 6.67
N ALA A 585 -9.68 -11.56 7.85
CA ALA A 585 -9.99 -12.98 7.97
C ALA A 585 -11.48 -13.25 7.65
N PRO A 586 -11.83 -14.32 6.91
CA PRO A 586 -13.22 -14.68 6.72
C PRO A 586 -13.86 -15.08 8.06
N LEU A 587 -15.09 -14.60 8.32
CA LEU A 587 -15.86 -14.96 9.51
C LEU A 587 -15.92 -16.48 9.68
N ARG A 588 -15.29 -16.98 10.74
CA ARG A 588 -15.16 -18.42 10.99
C ARG A 588 -16.52 -19.07 11.16
N SER A 589 -16.81 -20.08 10.33
CA SER A 589 -18.01 -20.92 10.39
C SER A 589 -18.02 -21.91 11.57
N ILE A 590 -17.31 -21.58 12.66
CA ILE A 590 -17.26 -22.42 13.86
C ILE A 590 -18.58 -22.27 14.64
N THR A 591 -19.30 -23.36 14.80
CA THR A 591 -20.56 -23.36 15.55
C THR A 591 -20.31 -23.20 17.04
N ARG A 592 -21.27 -22.62 17.78
CA ARG A 592 -21.22 -22.55 19.26
C ARG A 592 -20.97 -23.93 19.90
N ARG A 593 -21.46 -25.00 19.26
CA ARG A 593 -21.24 -26.39 19.67
C ARG A 593 -19.76 -26.77 19.57
N GLN A 594 -19.10 -26.53 18.44
CA GLN A 594 -17.68 -26.83 18.26
C GLN A 594 -16.78 -26.01 19.19
N VAL A 595 -17.14 -24.75 19.48
CA VAL A 595 -16.44 -23.93 20.49
C VAL A 595 -16.58 -24.56 21.88
N PHE A 596 -17.78 -25.02 22.24
CA PHE A 596 -18.02 -25.69 23.52
C PHE A 596 -17.28 -27.03 23.63
N GLU A 597 -17.32 -27.86 22.58
CA GLU A 597 -16.60 -29.14 22.51
C GLU A 597 -15.08 -28.95 22.63
N GLN A 598 -14.51 -27.91 22.00
CA GLN A 598 -13.09 -27.54 22.16
C GLN A 598 -12.77 -26.97 23.55
N TYR A 599 -13.68 -26.20 24.14
CA TYR A 599 -13.51 -25.66 25.49
C TYR A 599 -13.58 -26.75 26.57
N GLN A 600 -14.44 -27.77 26.42
CA GLN A 600 -14.49 -28.91 27.34
C GLN A 600 -13.16 -29.68 27.36
N VAL A 601 -12.54 -29.92 26.19
CA VAL A 601 -11.22 -30.55 26.10
C VAL A 601 -10.13 -29.75 26.83
N TYR A 602 -10.25 -28.41 26.88
CA TYR A 602 -9.36 -27.56 27.68
C TYR A 602 -9.66 -27.65 29.19
N ASP A 603 -10.94 -27.60 29.58
CA ASP A 603 -11.37 -27.65 30.98
C ASP A 603 -10.97 -28.99 31.65
N ASP A 604 -11.15 -30.11 30.94
CA ASP A 604 -10.68 -31.44 31.37
C ASP A 604 -9.14 -31.48 31.57
N LEU A 605 -8.39 -30.81 30.69
CA LEU A 605 -6.92 -30.70 30.77
C LEU A 605 -6.47 -29.85 31.98
N VAL A 606 -7.14 -28.71 32.21
CA VAL A 606 -6.87 -27.83 33.35
C VAL A 606 -7.23 -28.50 34.68
N LEU A 607 -8.36 -29.21 34.74
CA LEU A 607 -8.75 -30.01 35.90
C LEU A 607 -7.77 -31.16 36.17
N GLY A 608 -7.23 -31.79 35.12
CA GLY A 608 -6.17 -32.78 35.20
C GLY A 608 -4.84 -32.24 35.73
N MET A 609 -4.47 -31.00 35.36
CA MET A 609 -3.21 -30.37 35.79
C MET A 609 -3.25 -29.77 37.19
N TYR A 610 -4.37 -29.18 37.60
CA TYR A 610 -4.48 -28.43 38.87
C TYR A 610 -5.34 -29.12 39.95
N GLY A 611 -5.95 -30.26 39.63
CA GLY A 611 -6.83 -30.99 40.52
C GLY A 611 -8.23 -30.37 40.69
N PRO A 612 -9.15 -31.06 41.38
CA PRO A 612 -10.54 -30.63 41.52
C PRO A 612 -10.66 -29.39 42.42
N ARG A 613 -10.81 -28.21 41.82
CA ARG A 613 -11.07 -26.95 42.54
C ARG A 613 -12.51 -26.92 43.09
N PRO A 614 -12.72 -26.81 44.42
CA PRO A 614 -14.06 -26.88 45.01
C PRO A 614 -14.81 -25.53 44.94
N ASN A 615 -15.16 -25.05 43.74
CA ASN A 615 -16.05 -23.88 43.59
C ASN A 615 -16.83 -23.82 42.25
N VAL A 616 -17.87 -24.64 42.14
CA VAL A 616 -18.86 -24.62 41.02
C VAL A 616 -19.56 -23.24 40.84
N ARG A 617 -19.39 -22.31 41.80
CA ARG A 617 -19.96 -20.95 41.75
C ARG A 617 -19.37 -20.05 40.66
N GLU A 618 -18.15 -20.28 40.17
CA GLU A 618 -17.56 -19.39 39.15
C GLU A 618 -18.19 -19.63 37.77
N VAL A 619 -18.53 -20.88 37.44
CA VAL A 619 -19.32 -21.24 36.23
C VAL A 619 -20.67 -20.51 36.17
N VAL A 620 -21.26 -20.17 37.33
CA VAL A 620 -22.55 -19.47 37.42
C VAL A 620 -22.44 -17.97 37.09
N LYS A 621 -21.24 -17.35 37.13
CA LYS A 621 -21.04 -15.95 36.71
C LYS A 621 -21.29 -15.72 35.21
N LEU A 622 -21.19 -16.77 34.39
CA LEU A 622 -21.37 -16.73 32.93
C LEU A 622 -22.85 -16.58 32.48
N ASN A 623 -23.78 -16.23 33.38
CA ASN A 623 -25.19 -16.01 33.05
C ASN A 623 -25.47 -14.50 32.78
N PRO A 624 -25.70 -14.07 31.53
CA PRO A 624 -25.67 -12.65 31.14
C PRO A 624 -26.93 -11.82 31.48
N PHE A 625 -27.87 -12.37 32.27
CA PHE A 625 -29.25 -11.84 32.38
C PHE A 625 -29.59 -11.02 33.64
N SER A 626 -28.67 -10.84 34.60
CA SER A 626 -28.97 -10.07 35.83
C SER A 626 -29.05 -8.56 35.59
N ARG A 627 -30.27 -8.01 35.47
CA ARG A 627 -30.55 -6.57 35.34
C ARG A 627 -30.11 -5.75 36.56
N ARG A 628 -28.93 -5.12 36.52
CA ARG A 628 -28.62 -3.81 37.18
C ARG A 628 -27.27 -3.26 36.69
N ARG A 629 -27.26 -2.00 36.24
CA ARG A 629 -26.13 -1.26 35.65
C ARG A 629 -26.41 0.24 35.84
N TRP A 630 -25.36 1.08 35.79
CA TRP A 630 -25.31 2.56 35.64
C TRP A 630 -24.98 3.40 36.87
N TRP A 631 -24.48 4.60 36.56
CA TRP A 631 -24.01 5.72 37.42
C TRP A 631 -22.66 5.47 38.13
N LYS A 632 -21.67 6.37 38.01
CA LYS A 632 -21.41 7.42 36.97
C LYS A 632 -19.90 7.77 36.98
N PHE A 633 -19.46 8.64 36.08
CA PHE A 633 -18.11 9.23 35.99
C PHE A 633 -18.23 10.69 35.46
N GLN A 634 -17.25 11.57 35.68
CA GLN A 634 -16.49 12.32 34.65
C GLN A 634 -15.53 13.44 35.15
N THR A 635 -14.21 13.20 34.99
CA THR A 635 -13.13 14.01 34.33
C THR A 635 -12.72 15.43 34.82
N GLN A 636 -11.54 16.04 34.53
CA GLN A 636 -10.45 15.89 33.51
C GLN A 636 -9.04 15.47 34.09
N TYR A 637 -7.79 15.81 33.72
CA TYR A 637 -7.10 16.84 32.89
C TYR A 637 -5.78 16.29 32.24
N LEU A 638 -4.61 16.97 32.30
CA LEU A 638 -3.40 16.82 31.43
C LEU A 638 -2.04 17.14 32.13
N ILE A 639 -0.90 16.57 31.67
CA ILE A 639 0.46 17.22 31.59
C ILE A 639 1.29 16.66 30.36
N PRO A 640 2.65 16.43 30.24
CA PRO A 640 3.40 16.61 28.95
C PRO A 640 4.22 15.37 28.42
N PRO A 641 5.02 15.43 27.31
CA PRO A 641 5.60 14.24 26.65
C PRO A 641 7.01 13.80 27.11
N LEU A 642 7.37 12.55 26.77
CA LEU A 642 8.70 11.92 26.94
C LEU A 642 9.15 11.17 25.66
N GLN A 643 10.46 10.93 25.51
CA GLN A 643 11.06 10.14 24.43
C GLN A 643 11.74 8.86 24.92
N LYS A 644 11.94 7.90 23.99
CA LYS A 644 12.70 6.63 24.10
C LYS A 644 11.98 5.40 24.65
N CYS A 645 10.82 5.09 24.06
CA CYS A 645 10.41 3.74 23.63
C CYS A 645 9.25 3.90 22.62
N PRO A 646 8.90 2.89 21.79
CA PRO A 646 7.62 2.87 21.11
C PRO A 646 6.51 2.74 22.17
N LEU A 647 5.90 3.87 22.53
CA LEU A 647 4.89 3.95 23.57
C LEU A 647 3.50 3.81 22.94
N VAL A 648 2.83 2.70 23.23
CA VAL A 648 1.42 2.50 22.82
C VAL A 648 0.50 3.12 23.87
N VAL A 649 -0.38 4.03 23.43
CA VAL A 649 -1.33 4.74 24.32
C VAL A 649 -2.75 4.23 24.09
N LEU A 650 -3.28 3.51 25.08
CA LEU A 650 -4.56 2.82 25.06
C LEU A 650 -5.63 3.66 25.78
N ILE A 651 -6.22 4.60 25.06
CA ILE A 651 -7.14 5.61 25.63
C ILE A 651 -8.57 5.08 25.70
N CYS A 652 -9.23 5.19 26.86
CA CYS A 652 -10.64 4.84 27.03
C CYS A 652 -11.63 6.02 26.96
N SER A 653 -12.65 5.89 26.09
CA SER A 653 -13.85 6.71 26.09
C SER A 653 -14.70 6.45 27.34
N LEU A 654 -15.42 7.48 27.77
CA LEU A 654 -16.30 7.45 28.93
C LEU A 654 -17.75 7.04 28.57
N ARG A 655 -18.53 6.82 29.64
CA ARG A 655 -19.97 6.57 29.72
C ARG A 655 -20.48 6.90 31.12
#